data_AF-A0A3D6DGP9-F1
#
_entry.id   AF-A0A3D6DGP9-F1
#
_cell.length_a   1.000
_cell.length_b   1.000
_cell.length_c   1.000
_cell.angle_alpha   90.00
_cell.angle_beta   90.00
_cell.angle_gamma   90.00
#
_symmetry.space_group_name_H-M   'P 1'
#
loop_
_entity.id
_entity.type
_entity.pdbx_description
1 polymer ?
#
loop_
_entity_poly.entity_id
_entity_poly.type
_entity_poly.pdbx_seq_one_letter_code
_entity_poly.pdbx_strand_id
1 'polypeptide(L)'
;MKYISLFALVLTAAASSICAQDNILEARTDFNIGDVVTITGVVTSDENLGSVRYLQDATAGIALYPGGDWSDWDAEPVIGDSLTVTGEITEYNGLLEVGPNLTEVTFHGTGTVPAAQVISASDMNEGLEGELVRVNGATFPLAGIEIAGNLTYDFTADGETGVIYVRTSNSLVGDILTGCAVDLVGIVSQFSFDGTGGYQLLPRGQVDLIPASDICYTSPVVQSNMSTTGFTLSWDTDLASAGTVEYGLTEDLGQVIEGASSTTDHSVDLTGLEPGTIYYARAISVLPEGGQALSPIRPYATVSNSSGNIHVYFNGAVDVSVATDEEAMSLGTDLNDTVAAWITSAQHTLDVAAYNFNDQTLEDAFETAANNGVQIRWIYEGQNANVGLSNLPASVVTHPRTDGQGSGMHNKFILGDADYPENAFVLTGSTNLTTGNLVQDLNNVIVFEDQSLARAYTIEFNEMWGADGMTPDAGNAKFGPDKSWNTPVDFLVGGVPVELYFSPSDGTTNAIRQEIEAADAEFEFAVLAFTRDDLGEAVSALGQSFFVNPMGGIEQVNTTGSEFENLQANGVQVYHHNISPDLHHKYAIVDHASPANDPVVITGSHNWSSSAENVNDENTVIVHDPRVANLYHQEFRGILIALGVIQSVEDQEGGAICTVYPNPARDVLSVRWESDAAPGTLVLRDLSGRQVLAAKLGPTTTQLSLAGVASGIYTASVDGQGLPTRIVVE
;
A
#
# COMPACT_ATOMS: atom_id res chain seq x y z
N MET A 1 10.80 -12.02 -99.30
CA MET A 1 9.83 -11.73 -98.21
C MET A 1 10.54 -12.11 -96.92
N LYS A 2 11.03 -11.15 -96.11
CA LYS A 2 10.31 -10.45 -95.00
C LYS A 2 9.84 -11.48 -93.95
N TYR A 3 10.20 -11.48 -92.66
CA TYR A 3 10.97 -10.60 -91.77
C TYR A 3 11.51 -11.43 -90.58
N ILE A 4 12.60 -10.96 -89.99
CA ILE A 4 13.11 -11.30 -88.64
C ILE A 4 12.35 -10.45 -87.61
N SER A 5 11.96 -11.02 -86.46
CA SER A 5 11.90 -10.28 -85.18
C SER A 5 11.83 -11.21 -83.97
N LEU A 6 12.57 -10.76 -82.96
CA LEU A 6 12.95 -11.31 -81.67
C LEU A 6 11.79 -11.19 -80.65
N PHE A 7 11.63 -12.15 -79.75
CA PHE A 7 10.90 -11.94 -78.48
C PHE A 7 11.73 -12.52 -77.33
N ALA A 8 12.00 -11.67 -76.35
CA ALA A 8 12.76 -11.95 -75.14
C ALA A 8 11.90 -12.74 -74.14
N LEU A 9 12.49 -13.76 -73.51
CA LEU A 9 11.93 -14.43 -72.34
C LEU A 9 12.72 -13.96 -71.11
N VAL A 10 12.05 -13.22 -70.23
CA VAL A 10 12.56 -12.80 -68.92
C VAL A 10 12.44 -14.00 -67.98
N LEU A 11 13.56 -14.50 -67.46
CA LEU A 11 13.59 -15.41 -66.32
C LEU A 11 13.59 -14.57 -65.03
N THR A 12 12.49 -14.59 -64.29
CA THR A 12 12.44 -14.14 -62.90
C THR A 12 12.91 -15.27 -62.00
N ALA A 13 14.08 -15.12 -61.38
CA ALA A 13 14.51 -15.95 -60.28
C ALA A 13 13.79 -15.48 -59.01
N ALA A 14 12.96 -16.35 -58.43
CA ALA A 14 12.46 -16.16 -57.07
C ALA A 14 13.58 -16.58 -56.11
N ALA A 15 14.18 -15.60 -55.44
CA ALA A 15 15.03 -15.85 -54.29
C ALA A 15 14.10 -16.14 -53.10
N SER A 16 14.06 -17.39 -52.68
CA SER A 16 13.55 -17.77 -51.36
C SER A 16 14.54 -17.24 -50.31
N SER A 17 14.16 -16.18 -49.60
CA SER A 17 14.83 -15.72 -48.40
C SER A 17 14.71 -16.83 -47.36
N ILE A 18 15.77 -17.60 -47.18
CA ILE A 18 16.00 -18.35 -45.95
C ILE A 18 16.26 -17.26 -44.92
N CYS A 19 15.33 -17.01 -43.99
CA CYS A 19 15.62 -16.15 -42.84
C CYS A 19 16.79 -16.81 -42.11
N ALA A 20 17.90 -16.08 -41.99
CA ALA A 20 19.00 -16.54 -41.16
C ALA A 20 18.51 -16.56 -39.71
N GLN A 21 18.97 -17.54 -38.94
CA GLN A 21 18.71 -17.58 -37.52
C GLN A 21 19.58 -16.51 -36.86
N ASP A 22 18.96 -15.54 -36.22
CA ASP A 22 19.65 -14.51 -35.45
C ASP A 22 19.95 -15.07 -34.05
N ASN A 23 21.10 -14.71 -33.47
CA ASN A 23 21.32 -14.99 -32.05
C ASN A 23 20.53 -14.01 -31.19
N ILE A 24 20.28 -14.34 -29.93
CA ILE A 24 19.35 -13.54 -29.11
C ILE A 24 19.89 -12.12 -28.89
N LEU A 25 21.20 -11.95 -28.70
CA LEU A 25 21.79 -10.61 -28.60
C LEU A 25 21.56 -9.77 -29.85
N GLU A 26 21.74 -10.33 -31.05
CA GLU A 26 21.45 -9.63 -32.31
C GLU A 26 19.96 -9.27 -32.41
N ALA A 27 19.05 -10.17 -32.03
CA ALA A 27 17.62 -9.88 -31.98
C ALA A 27 17.30 -8.68 -31.06
N ARG A 28 18.01 -8.56 -29.93
CA ARG A 28 17.86 -7.45 -28.98
C ARG A 28 18.45 -6.13 -29.51
N THR A 29 19.62 -6.16 -30.17
CA THR A 29 20.38 -4.94 -30.47
C THR A 29 20.22 -4.41 -31.89
N ASP A 30 19.92 -5.28 -32.84
CA ASP A 30 19.98 -4.96 -34.27
C ASP A 30 18.59 -4.82 -34.92
N PHE A 31 17.53 -5.16 -34.19
CA PHE A 31 16.13 -5.09 -34.62
C PHE A 31 15.35 -4.09 -33.77
N ASN A 32 14.26 -3.56 -34.33
CA ASN A 32 13.38 -2.62 -33.65
C ASN A 32 12.07 -3.31 -33.24
N ILE A 33 11.35 -2.70 -32.29
CA ILE A 33 9.96 -3.05 -32.01
C ILE A 33 9.14 -3.08 -33.31
N GLY A 34 8.40 -4.17 -33.51
CA GLY A 34 7.61 -4.45 -34.70
C GLY A 34 8.34 -5.27 -35.78
N ASP A 35 9.66 -5.46 -35.67
CA ASP A 35 10.39 -6.33 -36.57
C ASP A 35 10.15 -7.82 -36.21
N VAL A 36 10.12 -8.68 -37.22
CA VAL A 36 9.95 -10.13 -37.04
C VAL A 36 11.33 -10.79 -37.02
N VAL A 37 11.61 -11.54 -35.96
CA VAL A 37 12.87 -12.27 -35.76
C VAL A 37 12.65 -13.77 -35.68
N THR A 38 13.68 -14.54 -36.03
CA THR A 38 13.73 -15.98 -35.81
C THR A 38 14.91 -16.31 -34.90
N ILE A 39 14.62 -16.62 -33.65
CA ILE A 39 15.62 -16.90 -32.60
C ILE A 39 15.57 -18.36 -32.17
N THR A 40 16.66 -18.85 -31.57
CA THR A 40 16.70 -20.18 -30.96
C THR A 40 17.49 -20.14 -29.67
N GLY A 41 17.00 -20.83 -28.65
CA GLY A 41 17.69 -20.96 -27.39
C GLY A 41 17.14 -22.13 -26.58
N VAL A 42 17.43 -22.10 -25.28
CA VAL A 42 16.95 -23.06 -24.29
C VAL A 42 16.05 -22.33 -23.32
N VAL A 43 14.91 -22.93 -23.02
CA VAL A 43 13.92 -22.38 -22.09
C VAL A 43 14.47 -22.44 -20.66
N THR A 44 14.45 -21.31 -19.97
CA THR A 44 15.01 -21.16 -18.61
C THR A 44 13.95 -21.04 -17.52
N SER A 45 12.67 -20.92 -17.88
CA SER A 45 11.51 -20.79 -16.97
C SER A 45 10.38 -21.76 -17.28
N ASP A 46 9.43 -21.88 -16.36
CA ASP A 46 8.23 -22.68 -16.47
C ASP A 46 6.98 -21.87 -16.07
N GLU A 47 5.88 -22.58 -15.82
CA GLU A 47 4.57 -22.06 -15.44
C GLU A 47 4.56 -21.22 -14.14
N ASN A 48 5.60 -21.31 -13.29
CA ASN A 48 5.71 -20.43 -12.12
C ASN A 48 5.70 -18.94 -12.52
N LEU A 49 6.14 -18.61 -13.74
CA LEU A 49 6.17 -17.25 -14.27
C LEU A 49 4.97 -16.92 -15.19
N GLY A 50 3.90 -17.72 -15.12
CA GLY A 50 2.67 -17.52 -15.90
C GLY A 50 2.80 -18.08 -17.32
N SER A 51 2.23 -17.40 -18.32
CA SER A 51 2.34 -17.84 -19.72
C SER A 51 3.60 -17.35 -20.43
N VAL A 52 4.27 -16.32 -19.92
CA VAL A 52 5.55 -15.88 -20.47
C VAL A 52 6.60 -16.97 -20.24
N ARG A 53 7.48 -17.19 -21.22
CA ARG A 53 8.65 -18.07 -21.11
C ARG A 53 9.90 -17.28 -21.42
N TYR A 54 11.02 -17.67 -20.86
CA TYR A 54 12.30 -17.04 -21.11
C TYR A 54 13.18 -18.01 -21.87
N LEU A 55 13.77 -17.53 -22.96
CA LEU A 55 14.64 -18.27 -23.84
C LEU A 55 16.03 -17.67 -23.75
N GLN A 56 17.05 -18.50 -23.55
CA GLN A 56 18.43 -18.05 -23.44
C GLN A 56 19.35 -18.88 -24.34
N ASP A 57 20.25 -18.21 -25.03
CA ASP A 57 21.32 -18.84 -25.81
C ASP A 57 22.69 -18.48 -25.21
N ALA A 58 23.78 -18.61 -25.99
CA ALA A 58 25.12 -18.29 -25.51
C ALA A 58 25.43 -16.78 -25.52
N THR A 59 24.55 -15.94 -26.08
CA THR A 59 24.78 -14.51 -26.29
C THR A 59 23.87 -13.63 -25.45
N ALA A 60 22.59 -13.99 -25.26
CA ALA A 60 21.66 -13.26 -24.39
C ALA A 60 20.41 -14.08 -24.00
N GLY A 61 19.55 -13.50 -23.15
CA GLY A 61 18.21 -13.98 -22.85
C GLY A 61 17.11 -13.05 -23.41
N ILE A 62 15.90 -13.59 -23.62
CA ILE A 62 14.73 -12.82 -24.06
C ILE A 62 13.42 -13.47 -23.61
N ALA A 63 12.41 -12.65 -23.33
CA ALA A 63 11.06 -13.12 -23.02
C ALA A 63 10.31 -13.56 -24.29
N LEU A 64 9.43 -14.55 -24.14
CA LEU A 64 8.54 -15.10 -25.14
C LEU A 64 7.12 -15.00 -24.63
N TYR A 65 6.26 -14.26 -25.34
CA TYR A 65 4.85 -14.17 -25.01
C TYR A 65 3.99 -14.77 -26.14
N PRO A 66 3.18 -15.82 -25.87
CA PRO A 66 2.39 -16.47 -26.91
C PRO A 66 1.09 -15.71 -27.26
N GLY A 67 0.82 -14.55 -26.63
CA GLY A 67 -0.41 -13.79 -26.82
C GLY A 67 -1.60 -14.25 -25.95
N GLY A 68 -1.42 -15.31 -25.18
CA GLY A 68 -2.41 -15.92 -24.29
C GLY A 68 -1.76 -16.98 -23.42
N ASP A 69 -2.32 -18.19 -23.41
CA ASP A 69 -1.65 -19.40 -22.93
C ASP A 69 -0.97 -20.15 -24.11
N TRP A 70 -0.27 -21.25 -23.82
CA TRP A 70 0.41 -22.05 -24.85
C TRP A 70 -0.50 -23.07 -25.55
N SER A 71 -1.83 -23.03 -25.35
CA SER A 71 -2.74 -24.05 -25.88
C SER A 71 -2.90 -24.04 -27.40
N ASP A 72 -2.55 -22.93 -28.06
CA ASP A 72 -2.53 -22.79 -29.52
C ASP A 72 -1.28 -23.43 -30.18
N TRP A 73 -0.32 -23.91 -29.38
CA TRP A 73 0.95 -24.49 -29.85
C TRP A 73 1.04 -26.00 -29.59
N ASP A 74 1.94 -26.69 -30.30
CA ASP A 74 2.08 -28.15 -30.25
C ASP A 74 2.39 -28.68 -28.84
N ALA A 75 3.04 -27.88 -28.01
CA ALA A 75 3.31 -28.13 -26.60
C ALA A 75 3.52 -26.81 -25.85
N GLU A 76 3.36 -26.86 -24.53
CA GLU A 76 3.77 -25.79 -23.63
C GLU A 76 5.27 -25.93 -23.32
N PRO A 77 6.09 -24.88 -23.55
CA PRO A 77 7.51 -24.93 -23.23
C PRO A 77 7.79 -25.15 -21.74
N VAL A 78 8.75 -26.02 -21.44
CA VAL A 78 9.25 -26.26 -20.08
C VAL A 78 10.76 -26.04 -19.98
N ILE A 79 11.26 -25.85 -18.75
CA ILE A 79 12.70 -25.65 -18.49
C ILE A 79 13.53 -26.75 -19.16
N GLY A 80 14.50 -26.33 -19.96
CA GLY A 80 15.40 -27.20 -20.69
C GLY A 80 14.95 -27.57 -22.10
N ASP A 81 13.74 -27.20 -22.55
CA ASP A 81 13.38 -27.36 -23.95
C ASP A 81 14.22 -26.43 -24.84
N SER A 82 14.66 -26.94 -25.99
CA SER A 82 15.29 -26.12 -27.03
C SER A 82 14.27 -25.79 -28.11
N LEU A 83 14.08 -24.50 -28.37
CA LEU A 83 13.05 -23.99 -29.26
C LEU A 83 13.66 -23.08 -30.32
N THR A 84 13.14 -23.15 -31.55
CA THR A 84 13.21 -22.03 -32.51
C THR A 84 11.87 -21.34 -32.55
N VAL A 85 11.85 -20.02 -32.39
CA VAL A 85 10.64 -19.20 -32.37
C VAL A 85 10.76 -18.10 -33.42
N THR A 86 9.70 -17.91 -34.20
CA THR A 86 9.55 -16.77 -35.11
C THR A 86 8.38 -15.90 -34.66
N GLY A 87 8.64 -14.63 -34.37
CA GLY A 87 7.62 -13.69 -33.89
C GLY A 87 8.07 -12.24 -34.00
N GLU A 88 7.12 -11.34 -33.76
CA GLU A 88 7.34 -9.90 -33.69
C GLU A 88 8.03 -9.53 -32.37
N ILE A 89 9.03 -8.63 -32.41
CA ILE A 89 9.58 -8.01 -31.21
C ILE A 89 8.61 -6.95 -30.70
N THR A 90 8.26 -7.03 -29.42
CA THR A 90 7.45 -6.02 -28.75
C THR A 90 8.04 -5.66 -27.39
N GLU A 91 7.48 -4.63 -26.77
CA GLU A 91 7.84 -4.18 -25.44
C GLU A 91 6.55 -4.02 -24.63
N TYR A 92 6.51 -4.61 -23.44
CA TYR A 92 5.37 -4.54 -22.55
C TYR A 92 5.81 -4.16 -21.13
N ASN A 93 5.47 -2.94 -20.71
CA ASN A 93 5.93 -2.37 -19.43
C ASN A 93 7.45 -2.50 -19.26
N GLY A 94 8.20 -2.05 -20.27
CA GLY A 94 9.66 -2.09 -20.31
C GLY A 94 10.25 -3.44 -20.72
N LEU A 95 9.54 -4.56 -20.49
CA LEU A 95 10.04 -5.89 -20.83
C LEU A 95 10.14 -6.08 -22.36
N LEU A 96 11.34 -6.33 -22.87
CA LEU A 96 11.56 -6.69 -24.27
C LEU A 96 11.21 -8.17 -24.50
N GLU A 97 10.29 -8.43 -25.44
CA GLU A 97 9.78 -9.77 -25.71
C GLU A 97 9.63 -10.08 -27.20
N VAL A 98 9.61 -11.38 -27.54
CA VAL A 98 9.13 -11.88 -28.83
C VAL A 98 7.72 -12.42 -28.63
N GLY A 99 6.74 -11.80 -29.28
CA GLY A 99 5.33 -11.97 -28.96
C GLY A 99 4.58 -10.63 -29.06
N PRO A 100 3.26 -10.59 -28.85
CA PRO A 100 2.33 -11.71 -28.74
C PRO A 100 2.10 -12.45 -30.07
N ASN A 101 2.50 -11.87 -31.19
CA ASN A 101 2.21 -12.38 -32.54
C ASN A 101 3.24 -13.42 -33.00
N LEU A 102 3.36 -14.53 -32.25
CA LEU A 102 4.20 -15.65 -32.67
C LEU A 102 3.60 -16.32 -33.93
N THR A 103 4.46 -16.66 -34.90
CA THR A 103 4.06 -17.26 -36.19
C THR A 103 4.58 -18.67 -36.41
N GLU A 104 5.65 -19.06 -35.72
CA GLU A 104 6.21 -20.41 -35.76
C GLU A 104 6.93 -20.71 -34.44
N VAL A 105 6.67 -21.89 -33.87
CA VAL A 105 7.39 -22.40 -32.69
C VAL A 105 7.74 -23.85 -33.00
N THR A 106 9.04 -24.16 -33.03
CA THR A 106 9.55 -25.50 -33.33
C THR A 106 10.36 -26.03 -32.15
N PHE A 107 9.96 -27.20 -31.64
CA PHE A 107 10.65 -27.89 -30.55
C PHE A 107 11.75 -28.82 -31.10
N HIS A 108 12.97 -28.68 -30.59
CA HIS A 108 14.13 -29.51 -30.95
C HIS A 108 14.46 -30.58 -29.90
N GLY A 109 13.63 -30.69 -28.85
CA GLY A 109 13.85 -31.57 -27.70
C GLY A 109 14.68 -30.89 -26.62
N THR A 110 15.38 -31.68 -25.80
CA THR A 110 16.08 -31.17 -24.61
C THR A 110 17.41 -30.49 -24.96
N GLY A 111 17.52 -29.22 -24.59
CA GLY A 111 18.75 -28.43 -24.53
C GLY A 111 19.45 -28.51 -23.17
N THR A 112 20.53 -27.74 -23.02
CA THR A 112 21.22 -27.57 -21.73
C THR A 112 20.89 -26.20 -21.18
N VAL A 113 20.25 -26.14 -20.01
CA VAL A 113 19.96 -24.88 -19.33
C VAL A 113 21.29 -24.18 -19.01
N PRO A 114 21.47 -22.90 -19.40
CA PRO A 114 22.65 -22.13 -19.03
C PRO A 114 22.87 -22.12 -17.52
N ALA A 115 24.14 -22.12 -17.10
CA ALA A 115 24.44 -21.91 -15.68
C ALA A 115 24.11 -20.47 -15.31
N ALA A 116 23.49 -20.28 -14.14
CA ALA A 116 23.16 -18.96 -13.64
C ALA A 116 24.43 -18.10 -13.49
N GLN A 117 24.42 -16.89 -14.05
CA GLN A 117 25.52 -15.93 -13.90
C GLN A 117 25.52 -15.36 -12.48
N VAL A 118 26.65 -15.43 -11.78
CA VAL A 118 26.77 -14.81 -10.46
C VAL A 118 26.94 -13.30 -10.61
N ILE A 119 26.06 -12.53 -9.97
CA ILE A 119 26.01 -11.07 -10.03
C ILE A 119 25.81 -10.47 -8.62
N SER A 120 26.05 -9.18 -8.45
CA SER A 120 25.53 -8.44 -7.29
C SER A 120 24.08 -7.98 -7.53
N ALA A 121 23.40 -7.48 -6.50
CA ALA A 121 22.02 -7.02 -6.66
C ALA A 121 21.93 -5.79 -7.59
N SER A 122 22.90 -4.87 -7.51
CA SER A 122 22.95 -3.67 -8.35
C SER A 122 23.38 -3.92 -9.80
N ASP A 123 23.88 -5.12 -10.11
CA ASP A 123 24.25 -5.50 -11.48
C ASP A 123 23.02 -5.78 -12.36
N MET A 124 21.81 -5.93 -11.80
CA MET A 124 20.59 -6.15 -12.57
C MET A 124 20.29 -4.94 -13.48
N ASN A 125 20.37 -5.15 -14.80
CA ASN A 125 20.18 -4.12 -15.80
C ASN A 125 19.74 -4.70 -17.16
N GLU A 126 19.54 -3.82 -18.14
CA GLU A 126 19.11 -4.16 -19.50
C GLU A 126 19.94 -5.25 -20.18
N GLY A 127 21.26 -5.23 -19.94
CA GLY A 127 22.18 -6.20 -20.53
C GLY A 127 22.04 -7.61 -19.98
N LEU A 128 21.32 -7.79 -18.86
CA LEU A 128 21.04 -9.10 -18.26
C LEU A 128 19.57 -9.49 -18.40
N GLU A 129 18.72 -8.64 -18.96
CA GLU A 129 17.28 -8.91 -19.05
C GLU A 129 17.02 -10.21 -19.84
N GLY A 130 16.21 -11.09 -19.25
CA GLY A 130 15.89 -12.41 -19.76
C GLY A 130 16.93 -13.49 -19.43
N GLU A 131 18.04 -13.15 -18.78
CA GLU A 131 19.08 -14.11 -18.41
C GLU A 131 18.88 -14.70 -17.01
N LEU A 132 19.28 -15.96 -16.87
CA LEU A 132 19.34 -16.65 -15.58
C LEU A 132 20.57 -16.19 -14.78
N VAL A 133 20.33 -15.65 -13.59
CA VAL A 133 21.37 -15.12 -12.69
C VAL A 133 21.27 -15.70 -11.28
N ARG A 134 22.30 -15.48 -10.48
CA ARG A 134 22.41 -15.88 -9.07
C ARG A 134 23.00 -14.73 -8.24
N VAL A 135 22.29 -14.34 -7.18
CA VAL A 135 22.77 -13.43 -6.15
C VAL A 135 23.03 -14.24 -4.88
N ASN A 136 24.25 -14.20 -4.36
CA ASN A 136 24.61 -15.01 -3.19
C ASN A 136 24.25 -14.31 -1.88
N GLY A 137 23.86 -15.09 -0.86
CA GLY A 137 23.64 -14.58 0.49
C GLY A 137 22.53 -13.53 0.62
N ALA A 138 21.52 -13.57 -0.26
CA ALA A 138 20.35 -12.71 -0.18
C ALA A 138 19.56 -12.97 1.10
N THR A 139 19.16 -11.91 1.79
CA THR A 139 18.31 -11.94 2.99
C THR A 139 17.10 -11.05 2.78
N PHE A 140 15.94 -11.46 3.28
CA PHE A 140 14.70 -10.72 3.13
C PHE A 140 14.39 -9.95 4.42
N PRO A 141 14.20 -8.61 4.38
CA PRO A 141 13.79 -7.83 5.55
C PRO A 141 12.45 -8.26 6.13
N LEU A 142 11.56 -8.75 5.28
CA LEU A 142 10.23 -9.27 5.64
C LEU A 142 10.23 -10.78 5.90
N ALA A 143 11.37 -11.38 6.22
CA ALA A 143 11.42 -12.79 6.58
C ALA A 143 10.34 -13.17 7.60
N GLY A 144 9.65 -14.29 7.37
CA GLY A 144 8.56 -14.76 8.23
C GLY A 144 7.15 -14.36 7.80
N ILE A 145 6.97 -13.49 6.79
CA ILE A 145 5.64 -13.22 6.21
C ILE A 145 5.25 -14.26 5.16
N GLU A 146 3.96 -14.46 4.95
CA GLU A 146 3.46 -15.28 3.84
C GLU A 146 3.67 -14.56 2.50
N ILE A 147 4.17 -15.30 1.50
CA ILE A 147 4.37 -14.81 0.15
C ILE A 147 3.02 -14.79 -0.58
N ALA A 148 2.59 -13.60 -0.99
CA ALA A 148 1.44 -13.32 -1.82
C ALA A 148 1.81 -13.30 -3.31
N GLY A 149 0.80 -13.53 -4.15
CA GLY A 149 0.93 -13.46 -5.60
C GLY A 149 0.84 -12.04 -6.14
N ASN A 150 1.55 -11.80 -7.24
CA ASN A 150 1.71 -10.50 -7.91
C ASN A 150 2.27 -9.41 -7.00
N LEU A 151 3.20 -9.77 -6.11
CA LEU A 151 3.85 -8.86 -5.21
C LEU A 151 5.38 -8.89 -5.38
N THR A 152 6.00 -7.77 -5.06
CA THR A 152 7.46 -7.62 -4.97
C THR A 152 7.93 -7.82 -3.54
N TYR A 153 9.14 -8.36 -3.39
CA TYR A 153 9.82 -8.48 -2.10
C TYR A 153 11.25 -8.01 -2.22
N ASP A 154 11.64 -7.07 -1.36
CA ASP A 154 13.01 -6.60 -1.28
C ASP A 154 13.90 -7.67 -0.64
N PHE A 155 15.11 -7.77 -1.16
CA PHE A 155 16.18 -8.52 -0.52
C PHE A 155 17.45 -7.67 -0.44
N THR A 156 18.31 -7.99 0.52
CA THR A 156 19.64 -7.41 0.64
C THR A 156 20.71 -8.48 0.49
N ALA A 157 21.75 -8.19 -0.31
CA ALA A 157 22.91 -9.03 -0.49
C ALA A 157 24.18 -8.17 -0.58
N ASP A 158 25.21 -8.47 0.21
CA ASP A 158 26.48 -7.70 0.27
C ASP A 158 26.30 -6.18 0.45
N GLY A 159 25.23 -5.76 1.14
CA GLY A 159 24.91 -4.34 1.38
C GLY A 159 24.19 -3.63 0.23
N GLU A 160 23.81 -4.36 -0.82
CA GLU A 160 23.02 -3.87 -1.94
C GLU A 160 21.59 -4.41 -1.86
N THR A 161 20.61 -3.61 -2.26
CA THR A 161 19.19 -4.01 -2.31
C THR A 161 18.83 -4.45 -3.74
N GLY A 162 17.99 -5.48 -3.83
CA GLY A 162 17.31 -5.87 -5.06
C GLY A 162 15.89 -6.32 -4.75
N VAL A 163 15.12 -6.61 -5.80
CA VAL A 163 13.71 -6.99 -5.68
C VAL A 163 13.48 -8.32 -6.36
N ILE A 164 12.71 -9.22 -5.72
CA ILE A 164 12.07 -10.33 -6.42
C ILE A 164 10.63 -9.99 -6.73
N TYR A 165 10.10 -10.52 -7.83
CA TYR A 165 8.66 -10.49 -8.10
C TYR A 165 8.09 -11.89 -8.16
N VAL A 166 7.04 -12.12 -7.38
CA VAL A 166 6.37 -13.41 -7.26
C VAL A 166 4.99 -13.29 -7.88
N ARG A 167 4.76 -13.95 -9.02
CA ARG A 167 3.43 -14.03 -9.66
C ARG A 167 2.48 -14.92 -8.89
N THR A 168 1.17 -14.70 -9.04
CA THR A 168 0.14 -15.59 -8.45
C THR A 168 0.26 -17.06 -8.88
N SER A 169 0.80 -17.32 -10.07
CA SER A 169 1.07 -18.69 -10.56
C SER A 169 2.29 -19.36 -9.91
N ASN A 170 3.10 -18.62 -9.16
CA ASN A 170 4.34 -19.13 -8.62
C ASN A 170 4.07 -20.05 -7.42
N SER A 171 4.80 -21.16 -7.36
CA SER A 171 4.72 -22.13 -6.27
C SER A 171 5.15 -21.59 -4.91
N LEU A 172 5.86 -20.45 -4.86
CA LEU A 172 6.18 -19.74 -3.63
C LEU A 172 4.96 -19.09 -2.97
N VAL A 173 3.86 -18.86 -3.70
CA VAL A 173 2.67 -18.23 -3.13
C VAL A 173 2.06 -19.12 -2.06
N GLY A 174 1.89 -18.57 -0.85
CA GLY A 174 1.46 -19.29 0.35
C GLY A 174 2.60 -19.89 1.19
N ASP A 175 3.84 -19.88 0.69
CA ASP A 175 5.01 -20.22 1.50
C ASP A 175 5.43 -19.02 2.36
N ILE A 176 6.20 -19.28 3.42
CA ILE A 176 6.78 -18.23 4.26
C ILE A 176 8.08 -17.72 3.65
N LEU A 177 8.19 -16.39 3.52
CA LEU A 177 9.40 -15.73 3.04
C LEU A 177 10.58 -16.08 3.93
N THR A 178 11.61 -16.66 3.33
CA THR A 178 12.73 -17.24 4.07
C THR A 178 13.49 -16.20 4.88
N GLY A 179 13.70 -16.49 6.16
CA GLY A 179 14.66 -15.76 7.00
C GLY A 179 16.06 -16.36 7.01
N CYS A 180 16.31 -17.38 6.19
CA CYS A 180 17.68 -17.81 5.90
C CYS A 180 18.30 -16.84 4.90
N ALA A 181 19.60 -16.59 5.02
CA ALA A 181 20.35 -16.17 3.84
C ALA A 181 20.23 -17.26 2.77
N VAL A 182 19.90 -16.87 1.54
CA VAL A 182 19.78 -17.79 0.40
C VAL A 182 20.66 -17.32 -0.76
N ASP A 183 21.24 -18.28 -1.47
CA ASP A 183 21.77 -18.03 -2.79
C ASP A 183 20.59 -18.06 -3.76
N LEU A 184 20.10 -16.86 -4.06
CA LEU A 184 18.89 -16.60 -4.82
C LEU A 184 19.18 -16.71 -6.32
N VAL A 185 18.46 -17.59 -7.00
CA VAL A 185 18.52 -17.78 -8.45
C VAL A 185 17.24 -17.23 -9.07
N GLY A 186 17.31 -16.71 -10.29
CA GLY A 186 16.12 -16.29 -11.01
C GLY A 186 16.45 -15.66 -12.34
N ILE A 187 15.43 -15.22 -13.05
CA ILE A 187 15.59 -14.55 -14.34
C ILE A 187 15.46 -13.04 -14.13
N VAL A 188 16.42 -12.26 -14.64
CA VAL A 188 16.30 -10.80 -14.60
C VAL A 188 15.17 -10.39 -15.55
N SER A 189 14.23 -9.60 -15.06
CA SER A 189 13.13 -9.02 -15.81
C SER A 189 13.08 -7.53 -15.55
N GLN A 190 12.39 -6.79 -16.41
CA GLN A 190 12.00 -5.42 -16.15
C GLN A 190 10.49 -5.32 -15.90
N PHE A 191 10.09 -4.39 -15.04
CA PHE A 191 8.75 -3.85 -15.00
C PHE A 191 8.84 -2.35 -14.79
N SER A 192 8.69 -1.60 -15.87
CA SER A 192 8.75 -0.14 -15.87
C SER A 192 7.76 0.44 -16.87
N PHE A 193 7.15 1.59 -16.56
CA PHE A 193 6.28 2.29 -17.51
C PHE A 193 7.05 3.22 -18.47
N ASP A 194 8.34 3.45 -18.23
CA ASP A 194 9.19 4.34 -19.04
C ASP A 194 10.39 3.64 -19.71
N GLY A 195 10.49 2.32 -19.54
CA GLY A 195 11.54 1.49 -20.13
C GLY A 195 12.92 1.67 -19.47
N THR A 196 13.03 2.41 -18.37
CA THR A 196 14.27 2.59 -17.61
C THR A 196 14.10 2.09 -16.18
N GLY A 197 15.14 1.47 -15.60
CA GLY A 197 15.10 0.96 -14.22
C GLY A 197 14.08 -0.18 -14.04
N GLY A 198 13.57 -0.36 -12.81
CA GLY A 198 12.53 -1.36 -12.55
C GLY A 198 12.97 -2.82 -12.76
N TYR A 199 14.27 -3.10 -12.63
CA TYR A 199 14.78 -4.47 -12.76
C TYR A 199 14.48 -5.29 -11.51
N GLN A 200 13.99 -6.49 -11.74
CA GLN A 200 13.54 -7.43 -10.72
C GLN A 200 14.00 -8.84 -11.08
N LEU A 201 14.13 -9.69 -10.08
CA LEU A 201 14.49 -11.09 -10.24
C LEU A 201 13.23 -11.97 -10.15
N LEU A 202 13.07 -12.88 -11.10
CA LEU A 202 11.94 -13.81 -11.16
C LEU A 202 12.37 -15.21 -10.69
N PRO A 203 12.16 -15.58 -9.42
CA PRO A 203 12.44 -16.94 -8.94
C PRO A 203 11.45 -17.94 -9.55
N ARG A 204 11.93 -19.13 -9.91
CA ARG A 204 11.14 -20.19 -10.57
C ARG A 204 10.58 -21.19 -9.56
N GLY A 205 10.27 -20.74 -8.35
CA GLY A 205 9.82 -21.56 -7.23
C GLY A 205 10.90 -21.81 -6.17
N GLN A 206 10.60 -22.69 -5.23
CA GLN A 206 11.47 -23.00 -4.08
C GLN A 206 12.88 -23.47 -4.43
N VAL A 207 13.06 -24.08 -5.61
CA VAL A 207 14.38 -24.58 -6.08
C VAL A 207 15.42 -23.46 -6.23
N ASP A 208 14.94 -22.22 -6.40
CA ASP A 208 15.77 -21.04 -6.62
C ASP A 208 16.11 -20.29 -5.32
N LEU A 209 15.58 -20.71 -4.17
CA LEU A 209 15.92 -20.19 -2.85
C LEU A 209 16.86 -21.18 -2.15
N ILE A 210 18.13 -21.19 -2.53
CA ILE A 210 19.10 -22.19 -2.05
C ILE A 210 19.64 -21.75 -0.67
N PRO A 211 19.42 -22.48 0.43
CA PRO A 211 19.91 -22.08 1.75
C PRO A 211 21.43 -21.87 1.76
N ALA A 212 21.86 -20.69 2.21
CA ALA A 212 23.26 -20.28 2.37
C ALA A 212 23.66 -20.14 3.85
N SER A 213 22.71 -20.30 4.78
CA SER A 213 22.91 -20.25 6.23
C SER A 213 22.52 -21.58 6.90
N ASP A 214 23.21 -21.90 8.00
CA ASP A 214 22.93 -23.07 8.85
C ASP A 214 21.77 -22.83 9.85
N ILE A 215 21.31 -21.58 9.98
CA ILE A 215 20.21 -21.15 10.85
C ILE A 215 19.35 -20.09 10.14
N CYS A 216 18.05 -20.09 10.41
CA CYS A 216 17.08 -19.22 9.74
C CYS A 216 16.19 -18.48 10.74
N TYR A 217 15.90 -17.21 10.44
CA TYR A 217 14.80 -16.51 11.10
C TYR A 217 13.46 -17.08 10.63
N THR A 218 12.52 -17.23 11.55
CA THR A 218 11.14 -17.66 11.26
C THR A 218 10.12 -16.56 11.53
N SER A 219 10.58 -15.40 12.02
CA SER A 219 9.80 -14.18 12.18
C SER A 219 10.67 -12.96 11.82
N PRO A 220 10.06 -11.79 11.56
CA PRO A 220 10.81 -10.54 11.54
C PRO A 220 11.31 -10.18 12.95
N VAL A 221 12.23 -9.20 13.02
CA VAL A 221 12.65 -8.60 14.29
C VAL A 221 11.67 -7.49 14.67
N VAL A 222 10.86 -7.73 15.70
CA VAL A 222 9.75 -6.85 16.11
C VAL A 222 10.12 -6.04 17.34
N GLN A 223 9.72 -4.76 17.35
CA GLN A 223 9.87 -3.87 18.48
C GLN A 223 8.65 -3.96 19.42
N SER A 224 8.89 -3.96 20.73
CA SER A 224 7.83 -3.95 21.74
C SER A 224 8.28 -3.29 23.04
N ASN A 225 7.40 -3.21 24.04
CA ASN A 225 7.68 -2.62 25.37
C ASN A 225 8.37 -1.24 25.31
N MET A 226 7.93 -0.40 24.38
CA MET A 226 8.55 0.89 24.14
C MET A 226 8.43 1.80 25.36
N SER A 227 9.52 2.52 25.66
CA SER A 227 9.61 3.53 26.69
C SER A 227 10.49 4.68 26.22
N THR A 228 10.55 5.76 27.00
CA THR A 228 11.43 6.88 26.71
C THR A 228 12.91 6.54 26.83
N THR A 229 13.26 5.39 27.44
CA THR A 229 14.66 5.01 27.70
C THR A 229 15.01 3.62 27.19
N GLY A 230 14.18 3.02 26.34
CA GLY A 230 14.38 1.64 25.92
C GLY A 230 13.19 1.01 25.23
N PHE A 231 13.41 -0.16 24.66
CA PHE A 231 12.43 -1.04 24.04
C PHE A 231 12.98 -2.47 23.99
N THR A 232 12.13 -3.45 23.70
CA THR A 232 12.51 -4.84 23.52
C THR A 232 12.51 -5.19 22.03
N LEU A 233 13.55 -5.88 21.55
CA LEU A 233 13.54 -6.54 20.23
C LEU A 233 13.34 -8.03 20.41
N SER A 234 12.41 -8.62 19.66
CA SER A 234 12.12 -10.06 19.71
C SER A 234 12.07 -10.67 18.30
N TRP A 235 12.51 -11.93 18.19
CA TRP A 235 12.52 -12.68 16.94
C TRP A 235 12.59 -14.19 17.19
N ASP A 236 12.14 -14.98 16.22
CA ASP A 236 12.19 -16.44 16.25
C ASP A 236 13.22 -17.01 15.26
N THR A 237 13.82 -18.14 15.64
CA THR A 237 14.69 -18.96 14.77
C THR A 237 14.26 -20.41 14.72
N ASP A 238 14.54 -21.08 13.60
CA ASP A 238 14.21 -22.49 13.38
C ASP A 238 15.00 -23.45 14.29
N LEU A 239 16.19 -23.03 14.72
CA LEU A 239 17.08 -23.78 15.60
C LEU A 239 17.44 -22.99 16.86
N ALA A 240 17.63 -23.71 17.97
CA ALA A 240 18.01 -23.11 19.24
C ALA A 240 19.42 -22.51 19.17
N SER A 241 19.54 -21.22 19.46
CA SER A 241 20.77 -20.44 19.27
C SER A 241 20.97 -19.41 20.38
N ALA A 242 22.13 -18.75 20.39
CA ALA A 242 22.36 -17.56 21.19
C ALA A 242 21.94 -16.31 20.42
N GLY A 243 21.11 -15.47 21.03
CA GLY A 243 20.65 -14.21 20.44
C GLY A 243 21.46 -13.01 20.95
N THR A 244 21.86 -12.13 20.04
CA THR A 244 22.58 -10.88 20.33
C THR A 244 21.98 -9.76 19.51
N VAL A 245 21.91 -8.54 20.06
CA VAL A 245 21.55 -7.34 19.31
C VAL A 245 22.76 -6.42 19.21
N GLU A 246 23.08 -6.00 17.99
CA GLU A 246 24.00 -4.89 17.75
C GLU A 246 23.20 -3.64 17.42
N TYR A 247 23.54 -2.49 18.00
CA TYR A 247 22.79 -1.25 17.82
C TYR A 247 23.65 0.01 17.88
N GLY A 248 23.13 1.13 17.36
CA GLY A 248 23.79 2.43 17.35
C GLY A 248 22.88 3.56 16.87
N LEU A 249 23.42 4.78 16.75
CA LEU A 249 22.70 5.96 16.23
C LEU A 249 22.79 6.07 14.70
N THR A 250 23.59 5.22 14.07
CA THR A 250 23.77 5.12 12.62
C THR A 250 23.89 3.64 12.25
N GLU A 251 23.82 3.33 10.96
CA GLU A 251 24.02 1.97 10.43
C GLU A 251 25.43 1.40 10.68
N ASP A 252 26.40 2.21 11.11
CA ASP A 252 27.72 1.73 11.56
C ASP A 252 27.63 0.91 12.87
N LEU A 253 26.50 1.00 13.58
CA LEU A 253 26.25 0.39 14.88
C LEU A 253 27.38 0.73 15.88
N GLY A 254 27.61 -0.14 16.88
CA GLY A 254 28.78 -0.03 17.76
C GLY A 254 28.52 -0.38 19.22
N GLN A 255 27.28 -0.65 19.60
CA GLN A 255 26.91 -1.25 20.87
C GLN A 255 26.44 -2.69 20.66
N VAL A 256 26.61 -3.54 21.68
CA VAL A 256 26.24 -4.97 21.65
C VAL A 256 25.56 -5.32 22.96
N ILE A 257 24.41 -6.01 22.89
CA ILE A 257 23.73 -6.60 24.05
C ILE A 257 23.50 -8.09 23.77
N GLU A 258 23.96 -8.93 24.68
CA GLU A 258 23.73 -10.38 24.65
C GLU A 258 22.36 -10.69 25.26
N GLY A 259 21.59 -11.52 24.56
CA GLY A 259 20.29 -12.03 24.97
C GLY A 259 20.35 -13.42 25.60
N ALA A 260 19.24 -14.15 25.48
CA ALA A 260 19.17 -15.54 25.91
C ALA A 260 20.06 -16.44 25.04
N SER A 261 20.53 -17.53 25.64
CA SER A 261 21.29 -18.57 24.92
C SER A 261 20.50 -19.87 24.84
N SER A 262 20.67 -20.57 23.71
CA SER A 262 20.02 -21.85 23.41
C SER A 262 18.49 -21.79 23.41
N THR A 263 17.91 -20.76 22.77
CA THR A 263 16.45 -20.61 22.57
C THR A 263 16.12 -20.44 21.08
N THR A 264 14.88 -20.74 20.70
CA THR A 264 14.31 -20.45 19.39
C THR A 264 13.46 -19.18 19.39
N ASP A 265 13.03 -18.73 20.57
CA ASP A 265 12.27 -17.49 20.79
C ASP A 265 13.19 -16.56 21.58
N HIS A 266 13.68 -15.52 20.89
CA HIS A 266 14.65 -14.56 21.42
C HIS A 266 13.98 -13.26 21.78
N SER A 267 14.44 -12.67 22.88
CA SER A 267 13.98 -11.36 23.33
C SER A 267 15.12 -10.63 24.05
N VAL A 268 15.37 -9.39 23.64
CA VAL A 268 16.48 -8.56 24.16
C VAL A 268 15.98 -7.17 24.50
N ASP A 269 16.16 -6.78 25.76
CA ASP A 269 15.81 -5.45 26.26
C ASP A 269 16.96 -4.45 26.03
N LEU A 270 16.72 -3.42 25.23
CA LEU A 270 17.60 -2.28 25.10
C LEU A 270 17.18 -1.23 26.14
N THR A 271 18.11 -0.82 27.00
CA THR A 271 17.85 0.11 28.11
C THR A 271 18.89 1.22 28.16
N GLY A 272 18.55 2.34 28.81
CA GLY A 272 19.43 3.50 28.91
C GLY A 272 19.57 4.29 27.61
N LEU A 273 18.58 4.18 26.72
CA LEU A 273 18.48 4.94 25.48
C LEU A 273 17.97 6.36 25.76
N GLU A 274 18.16 7.27 24.80
CA GLU A 274 17.65 8.63 24.87
C GLU A 274 16.20 8.71 24.36
N PRO A 275 15.33 9.55 24.96
CA PRO A 275 13.96 9.74 24.48
C PRO A 275 13.93 10.32 23.06
N GLY A 276 12.86 10.04 22.32
CA GLY A 276 12.61 10.66 21.02
C GLY A 276 13.60 10.29 19.92
N THR A 277 14.40 9.23 20.09
CA THR A 277 15.62 8.98 19.31
C THR A 277 15.47 7.72 18.46
N ILE A 278 15.97 7.80 17.22
CA ILE A 278 16.04 6.67 16.30
C ILE A 278 17.35 5.92 16.51
N TYR A 279 17.26 4.61 16.73
CA TYR A 279 18.39 3.69 16.86
C TYR A 279 18.34 2.66 15.74
N TYR A 280 19.48 2.44 15.09
CA TYR A 280 19.65 1.38 14.11
C TYR A 280 20.10 0.12 14.86
N ALA A 281 19.48 -1.02 14.57
CA ALA A 281 19.84 -2.29 15.19
C ALA A 281 19.72 -3.47 14.24
N ARG A 282 20.44 -4.56 14.55
CA ARG A 282 20.25 -5.89 13.95
C ARG A 282 20.31 -6.98 15.01
N ALA A 283 19.53 -8.03 14.81
CA ALA A 283 19.63 -9.28 15.55
C ALA A 283 20.69 -10.20 14.94
N ILE A 284 21.35 -10.97 15.79
CA ILE A 284 22.34 -11.98 15.44
C ILE A 284 22.02 -13.25 16.22
N SER A 285 21.86 -14.36 15.51
CA SER A 285 21.58 -15.67 16.08
C SER A 285 22.72 -16.63 15.79
N VAL A 286 23.36 -17.17 16.82
CA VAL A 286 24.59 -17.99 16.72
C VAL A 286 24.36 -19.40 17.29
N LEU A 287 24.59 -20.42 16.47
CA LEU A 287 24.54 -21.82 16.88
C LEU A 287 25.75 -22.19 17.75
N PRO A 288 25.62 -23.21 18.64
CA PRO A 288 26.73 -23.68 19.48
C PRO A 288 27.99 -24.11 18.71
N GLU A 289 27.81 -24.61 17.49
CA GLU A 289 28.85 -25.05 16.55
C GLU A 289 29.49 -23.91 15.73
N GLY A 290 28.94 -22.70 15.81
CA GLY A 290 29.49 -21.48 15.23
C GLY A 290 28.82 -20.97 13.94
N GLY A 291 27.81 -21.67 13.42
CA GLY A 291 26.95 -21.11 12.36
C GLY A 291 26.15 -19.90 12.86
N GLN A 292 25.90 -18.91 12.01
CA GLN A 292 25.19 -17.69 12.41
C GLN A 292 24.26 -17.16 11.32
N ALA A 293 23.21 -16.45 11.72
CA ALA A 293 22.39 -15.62 10.86
C ALA A 293 22.24 -14.21 11.43
N LEU A 294 22.19 -13.22 10.54
CA LEU A 294 22.02 -11.82 10.88
C LEU A 294 20.71 -11.33 10.25
N SER A 295 19.94 -10.54 11.00
CA SER A 295 18.87 -9.75 10.38
C SER A 295 19.47 -8.57 9.62
N PRO A 296 18.72 -7.95 8.69
CA PRO A 296 19.05 -6.62 8.19
C PRO A 296 19.14 -5.60 9.33
N ILE A 297 19.88 -4.52 9.08
CA ILE A 297 19.90 -3.36 9.97
C ILE A 297 18.60 -2.59 9.75
N ARG A 298 17.88 -2.31 10.82
CA ARG A 298 16.61 -1.58 10.80
C ARG A 298 16.61 -0.47 11.85
N PRO A 299 15.97 0.68 11.56
CA PRO A 299 15.75 1.73 12.54
C PRO A 299 14.59 1.39 13.47
N TYR A 300 14.68 1.84 14.72
CA TYR A 300 13.71 1.64 15.79
C TYR A 300 13.61 2.93 16.62
N ALA A 301 12.43 3.29 17.09
CA ALA A 301 12.19 4.55 17.79
C ALA A 301 12.06 4.34 19.31
N THR A 302 12.65 5.22 20.13
CA THR A 302 12.22 5.34 21.54
C THR A 302 11.00 6.24 21.65
N VAL A 303 10.27 6.18 22.76
CA VAL A 303 9.14 7.08 23.02
C VAL A 303 9.65 8.51 23.23
N SER A 304 8.97 9.50 22.67
CA SER A 304 9.34 10.91 22.81
C SER A 304 8.91 11.49 24.17
N ASN A 305 9.42 12.70 24.47
CA ASN A 305 8.92 13.51 25.59
C ASN A 305 7.87 14.55 25.13
N SER A 306 7.40 14.46 23.89
CA SER A 306 6.35 15.34 23.37
C SER A 306 5.03 15.09 24.10
N SER A 307 4.04 15.96 23.87
CA SER A 307 2.73 15.83 24.51
C SER A 307 2.03 14.51 24.10
N GLY A 308 2.29 14.03 22.88
CA GLY A 308 1.65 12.86 22.29
C GLY A 308 0.19 13.11 21.90
N ASN A 309 -0.24 14.38 21.81
CA ASN A 309 -1.61 14.69 21.38
C ASN A 309 -1.81 14.31 19.91
N ILE A 310 -2.98 13.76 19.59
CA ILE A 310 -3.40 13.43 18.23
C ILE A 310 -4.69 14.20 17.90
N HIS A 311 -4.60 15.14 16.98
CA HIS A 311 -5.71 15.98 16.53
C HIS A 311 -6.23 15.53 15.17
N VAL A 312 -7.55 15.51 14.98
CA VAL A 312 -8.19 15.10 13.72
C VAL A 312 -9.15 16.20 13.26
N TYR A 313 -9.03 16.58 11.99
CA TYR A 313 -9.85 17.61 11.36
C TYR A 313 -10.43 17.11 10.05
N PHE A 314 -11.67 17.50 9.79
CA PHE A 314 -12.37 17.25 8.53
C PHE A 314 -12.87 18.58 7.96
N ASN A 315 -12.90 18.72 6.64
CA ASN A 315 -13.63 19.82 5.99
C ASN A 315 -15.04 19.41 5.53
N GLY A 316 -15.34 18.11 5.52
CA GLY A 316 -16.67 17.55 5.31
C GLY A 316 -17.59 17.69 6.52
N ALA A 317 -18.91 17.57 6.30
CA ALA A 317 -19.89 17.49 7.37
C ALA A 317 -19.76 16.16 8.12
N VAL A 318 -19.94 16.18 9.44
CA VAL A 318 -19.87 15.00 10.32
C VAL A 318 -21.20 14.78 11.06
N ASP A 319 -21.51 13.54 11.43
CA ASP A 319 -22.66 13.16 12.25
C ASP A 319 -22.25 13.01 13.71
N VAL A 320 -22.20 14.11 14.46
CA VAL A 320 -21.83 14.08 15.89
C VAL A 320 -22.83 13.31 16.77
N SER A 321 -24.02 12.99 16.25
CA SER A 321 -25.05 12.27 17.01
C SER A 321 -24.68 10.82 17.33
N VAL A 322 -23.66 10.27 16.64
CA VAL A 322 -23.10 8.94 16.92
C VAL A 322 -21.81 8.97 17.74
N ALA A 323 -21.35 10.16 18.16
CA ALA A 323 -20.17 10.29 19.01
C ALA A 323 -20.32 9.46 20.29
N THR A 324 -19.29 8.67 20.61
CA THR A 324 -19.24 7.89 21.86
C THR A 324 -18.62 8.68 23.00
N ASP A 325 -17.54 9.42 22.72
CA ASP A 325 -16.81 10.22 23.71
C ASP A 325 -16.46 11.63 23.22
N GLU A 326 -15.77 11.74 22.08
CA GLU A 326 -15.31 13.02 21.50
C GLU A 326 -16.09 13.35 20.22
N GLU A 327 -16.51 14.61 20.06
CA GLU A 327 -17.15 15.10 18.84
C GLU A 327 -16.10 15.43 17.76
N ALA A 328 -16.32 14.96 16.53
CA ALA A 328 -15.45 15.25 15.40
C ALA A 328 -15.47 16.72 15.01
N MET A 329 -14.28 17.26 14.71
CA MET A 329 -14.14 18.65 14.27
C MET A 329 -14.35 18.76 12.76
N SER A 330 -15.52 19.27 12.38
CA SER A 330 -15.81 19.71 11.01
C SER A 330 -15.51 21.20 10.86
N LEU A 331 -14.47 21.53 10.10
CA LEU A 331 -14.00 22.89 9.87
C LEU A 331 -14.61 23.53 8.62
N GLY A 332 -15.29 22.77 7.77
CA GLY A 332 -15.84 23.30 6.52
C GLY A 332 -14.77 24.02 5.70
N THR A 333 -15.01 25.29 5.41
CA THR A 333 -14.09 26.13 4.63
C THR A 333 -12.87 26.62 5.39
N ASP A 334 -12.79 26.39 6.71
CA ASP A 334 -11.76 26.95 7.60
C ASP A 334 -10.60 25.97 7.87
N LEU A 335 -10.53 24.85 7.15
CA LEU A 335 -9.41 23.90 7.28
C LEU A 335 -8.06 24.55 6.95
N ASN A 336 -8.01 25.46 5.97
CA ASN A 336 -6.79 26.20 5.64
C ASN A 336 -6.32 27.11 6.79
N ASP A 337 -7.22 27.72 7.56
CA ASP A 337 -6.87 28.51 8.74
C ASP A 337 -6.23 27.64 9.84
N THR A 338 -6.76 26.43 10.04
CA THR A 338 -6.20 25.48 11.00
C THR A 338 -4.82 24.96 10.56
N VAL A 339 -4.64 24.63 9.28
CA VAL A 339 -3.32 24.25 8.75
C VAL A 339 -2.34 25.42 8.85
N ALA A 340 -2.77 26.66 8.58
CA ALA A 340 -1.95 27.87 8.78
C ALA A 340 -1.54 28.07 10.25
N ALA A 341 -2.41 27.76 11.21
CA ALA A 341 -2.10 27.84 12.63
C ALA A 341 -0.97 26.87 13.02
N TRP A 342 -1.01 25.63 12.49
CA TRP A 342 0.08 24.67 12.69
C TRP A 342 1.40 25.16 12.07
N ILE A 343 1.37 25.65 10.83
CA ILE A 343 2.56 26.22 10.16
C ILE A 343 3.17 27.37 10.98
N THR A 344 2.34 28.28 11.47
CA THR A 344 2.80 29.44 12.25
C THR A 344 3.18 29.12 13.69
N SER A 345 2.87 27.90 14.17
CA SER A 345 3.29 27.42 15.49
C SER A 345 4.77 27.02 15.53
N ALA A 346 5.35 26.66 14.38
CA ALA A 346 6.74 26.24 14.28
C ALA A 346 7.70 27.39 14.65
N GLN A 347 8.76 27.05 15.38
CA GLN A 347 9.72 28.01 15.92
C GLN A 347 11.12 27.84 15.33
N HIS A 348 11.42 26.70 14.71
CA HIS A 348 12.76 26.34 14.27
C HIS A 348 12.78 25.85 12.82
N THR A 349 11.99 24.83 12.49
CA THR A 349 12.06 24.13 11.20
C THR A 349 10.68 23.75 10.69
N LEU A 350 10.51 23.80 9.37
CA LEU A 350 9.40 23.22 8.63
C LEU A 350 9.94 22.41 7.46
N ASP A 351 9.63 21.12 7.42
CA ASP A 351 9.84 20.29 6.24
C ASP A 351 8.49 19.95 5.62
N VAL A 352 8.30 20.28 4.35
CA VAL A 352 7.02 20.16 3.66
C VAL A 352 7.17 19.25 2.45
N ALA A 353 6.40 18.16 2.41
CA ALA A 353 6.23 17.35 1.20
C ALA A 353 4.77 17.44 0.77
N ALA A 354 4.51 18.16 -0.33
CA ALA A 354 3.17 18.43 -0.82
C ALA A 354 3.04 18.30 -2.34
N TYR A 355 2.10 17.48 -2.80
CA TYR A 355 1.81 17.25 -4.22
C TYR A 355 1.67 18.54 -5.05
N ASN A 356 0.92 19.51 -4.57
CA ASN A 356 0.81 20.82 -5.20
C ASN A 356 0.40 21.92 -4.21
N PHE A 357 0.61 23.18 -4.59
CA PHE A 357 0.40 24.34 -3.72
C PHE A 357 -0.16 25.58 -4.44
N ASN A 358 -1.31 26.11 -3.95
CA ASN A 358 -1.91 27.35 -4.47
C ASN A 358 -2.80 28.14 -3.47
N ASP A 359 -2.82 27.78 -2.19
CA ASP A 359 -3.70 28.44 -1.22
C ASP A 359 -3.08 29.69 -0.59
N GLN A 360 -3.75 30.84 -0.72
CA GLN A 360 -3.24 32.13 -0.24
C GLN A 360 -3.10 32.19 1.29
N THR A 361 -4.00 31.57 2.05
CA THR A 361 -3.91 31.59 3.53
C THR A 361 -2.64 30.90 3.99
N LEU A 362 -2.30 29.79 3.33
CA LEU A 362 -1.08 29.06 3.61
C LEU A 362 0.18 29.78 3.10
N GLU A 363 0.10 30.49 1.96
CA GLU A 363 1.20 31.35 1.49
C GLU A 363 1.59 32.38 2.56
N ASP A 364 0.60 33.08 3.12
CA ASP A 364 0.79 34.08 4.18
C ASP A 364 1.36 33.44 5.47
N ALA A 365 0.96 32.20 5.78
CA ALA A 365 1.45 31.44 6.93
C ALA A 365 2.93 31.06 6.78
N PHE A 366 3.33 30.53 5.62
CA PHE A 366 4.72 30.19 5.33
C PHE A 366 5.62 31.43 5.24
N GLU A 367 5.12 32.53 4.65
CA GLU A 367 5.83 33.81 4.68
C GLU A 367 6.04 34.29 6.12
N THR A 368 5.02 34.17 6.98
CA THR A 368 5.12 34.53 8.40
C THR A 368 6.16 33.68 9.13
N ALA A 369 6.12 32.36 8.97
CA ALA A 369 7.10 31.45 9.57
C ALA A 369 8.53 31.77 9.11
N ALA A 370 8.75 31.96 7.80
CA ALA A 370 10.03 32.34 7.24
C ALA A 370 10.54 33.69 7.79
N ASN A 371 9.65 34.68 7.92
CA ASN A 371 9.98 35.98 8.49
C ASN A 371 10.31 35.92 10.00
N ASN A 372 9.78 34.92 10.71
CA ASN A 372 10.13 34.62 12.09
C ASN A 372 11.45 33.85 12.23
N GLY A 373 12.10 33.49 11.12
CA GLY A 373 13.39 32.81 11.09
C GLY A 373 13.31 31.29 11.07
N VAL A 374 12.11 30.72 10.86
CA VAL A 374 11.92 29.28 10.66
C VAL A 374 12.61 28.87 9.35
N GLN A 375 13.39 27.79 9.42
CA GLN A 375 14.01 27.19 8.24
C GLN A 375 13.00 26.31 7.52
N ILE A 376 12.80 26.52 6.22
CA ILE A 376 11.74 25.83 5.48
C ILE A 376 12.33 25.10 4.27
N ARG A 377 12.20 23.76 4.25
CA ARG A 377 12.52 22.90 3.11
C ARG A 377 11.22 22.37 2.50
N TRP A 378 11.16 22.28 1.18
CA TRP A 378 9.92 21.92 0.48
C TRP A 378 10.17 20.97 -0.70
N ILE A 379 9.51 19.83 -0.71
CA ILE A 379 9.46 18.89 -1.82
C ILE A 379 8.08 18.93 -2.48
N TYR A 380 8.04 18.98 -3.82
CA TYR A 380 6.80 19.12 -4.59
C TYR A 380 6.81 18.33 -5.90
N GLU A 381 5.63 18.03 -6.46
CA GLU A 381 5.53 17.45 -7.81
C GLU A 381 5.77 18.53 -8.87
N GLY A 382 6.89 18.42 -9.58
CA GLY A 382 7.40 19.44 -10.49
C GLY A 382 6.59 19.59 -11.78
N GLN A 383 5.81 18.58 -12.17
CA GLN A 383 4.91 18.67 -13.33
C GLN A 383 3.61 19.42 -13.02
N ASN A 384 3.28 19.65 -11.74
CA ASN A 384 2.08 20.36 -11.32
C ASN A 384 2.25 21.89 -11.33
N ALA A 385 1.12 22.58 -11.46
CA ALA A 385 1.05 24.02 -11.21
C ALA A 385 1.20 24.30 -9.70
N ASN A 386 2.34 24.87 -9.32
CA ASN A 386 2.68 25.22 -7.94
C ASN A 386 2.74 26.75 -7.78
N VAL A 387 1.64 27.42 -8.12
CA VAL A 387 1.60 28.89 -8.20
C VAL A 387 1.93 29.56 -6.88
N GLY A 388 1.58 28.95 -5.74
CA GLY A 388 1.87 29.53 -4.43
C GLY A 388 3.36 29.52 -4.07
N LEU A 389 4.12 28.53 -4.56
CA LEU A 389 5.57 28.45 -4.28
C LEU A 389 6.33 29.64 -4.88
N SER A 390 5.82 30.19 -6.00
CA SER A 390 6.43 31.35 -6.66
C SER A 390 6.29 32.64 -5.86
N ASN A 391 5.37 32.69 -4.89
CA ASN A 391 5.12 33.86 -4.05
C ASN A 391 5.90 33.81 -2.73
N LEU A 392 6.47 32.65 -2.36
CA LEU A 392 7.18 32.49 -1.10
C LEU A 392 8.55 33.22 -1.08
N PRO A 393 9.04 33.65 0.09
CA PRO A 393 10.38 34.22 0.23
C PRO A 393 11.47 33.24 -0.22
N ALA A 394 12.56 33.77 -0.79
CA ALA A 394 13.70 32.96 -1.25
C ALA A 394 14.44 32.17 -0.14
N SER A 395 14.10 32.39 1.14
CA SER A 395 14.58 31.58 2.26
C SER A 395 13.87 30.23 2.37
N VAL A 396 12.72 30.06 1.72
CA VAL A 396 12.09 28.75 1.52
C VAL A 396 12.84 28.04 0.40
N VAL A 397 13.50 26.94 0.73
CA VAL A 397 14.26 26.15 -0.25
C VAL A 397 13.38 25.03 -0.77
N THR A 398 13.35 24.85 -2.09
CA THR A 398 12.48 23.87 -2.74
C THR A 398 13.27 22.84 -3.56
N HIS A 399 12.69 21.64 -3.72
CA HIS A 399 13.22 20.57 -4.55
C HIS A 399 12.06 19.83 -5.26
N PRO A 400 11.95 19.88 -6.59
CA PRO A 400 10.91 19.16 -7.31
C PRO A 400 11.30 17.70 -7.61
N ARG A 401 10.32 16.79 -7.61
CA ARG A 401 10.37 15.57 -8.41
C ARG A 401 9.94 15.91 -9.84
N THR A 402 10.62 15.38 -10.88
CA THR A 402 10.37 15.77 -12.28
C THR A 402 10.39 14.62 -13.29
N ASP A 403 10.39 13.37 -12.84
CA ASP A 403 10.47 12.18 -13.69
C ASP A 403 9.22 11.96 -14.57
N GLY A 404 8.08 12.50 -14.15
CA GLY A 404 6.80 12.35 -14.85
C GLY A 404 6.18 10.96 -14.71
N GLN A 405 6.57 10.19 -13.70
CA GLN A 405 6.06 8.85 -13.44
C GLN A 405 4.88 8.87 -12.46
N GLY A 406 3.80 8.14 -12.79
CA GLY A 406 2.60 8.06 -11.94
C GLY A 406 1.99 9.44 -11.66
N SER A 407 1.60 9.68 -10.41
CA SER A 407 1.33 11.04 -9.90
C SER A 407 2.59 11.71 -9.34
N GLY A 408 3.72 10.99 -9.27
CA GLY A 408 5.00 11.50 -8.81
C GLY A 408 5.02 11.71 -7.29
N MET A 409 5.49 12.88 -6.85
CA MET A 409 5.61 13.15 -5.42
C MET A 409 4.22 13.47 -4.86
N HIS A 410 3.60 12.50 -4.21
CA HIS A 410 2.21 12.54 -3.80
C HIS A 410 2.05 12.56 -2.28
N ASN A 411 3.12 12.80 -1.52
CA ASN A 411 3.04 13.07 -0.09
C ASN A 411 2.24 14.35 0.20
N LYS A 412 1.60 14.39 1.37
CA LYS A 412 0.90 15.58 1.92
C LYS A 412 1.21 15.72 3.41
N PHE A 413 2.48 15.93 3.75
CA PHE A 413 2.88 16.12 5.14
C PHE A 413 3.66 17.41 5.38
N ILE A 414 3.53 17.92 6.61
CA ILE A 414 4.30 19.05 7.15
C ILE A 414 4.88 18.61 8.49
N LEU A 415 6.20 18.73 8.65
CA LEU A 415 6.92 18.44 9.88
C LEU A 415 7.33 19.76 10.51
N GLY A 416 6.94 19.99 11.76
CA GLY A 416 7.40 21.13 12.54
C GLY A 416 8.40 20.69 13.60
N ASP A 417 9.50 21.44 13.74
CA ASP A 417 10.39 21.40 14.90
C ASP A 417 10.81 19.98 15.36
N ALA A 418 11.13 19.08 14.43
CA ALA A 418 11.39 17.65 14.71
C ALA A 418 12.47 17.37 15.78
N ASP A 419 13.36 18.32 16.06
CA ASP A 419 14.39 18.20 17.10
C ASP A 419 14.00 18.79 18.47
N TYR A 420 12.79 19.34 18.60
CA TYR A 420 12.31 20.04 19.79
C TYR A 420 11.04 19.38 20.31
N PRO A 421 11.12 18.47 21.30
CA PRO A 421 9.96 17.67 21.72
C PRO A 421 8.77 18.50 22.19
N GLU A 422 8.99 19.71 22.69
CA GLU A 422 7.94 20.63 23.13
C GLU A 422 7.08 21.22 22.00
N ASN A 423 7.58 21.25 20.77
CA ASN A 423 6.93 21.85 19.61
C ASN A 423 6.81 20.89 18.41
N ALA A 424 7.44 19.70 18.48
CA ALA A 424 7.49 18.76 17.38
C ALA A 424 6.08 18.32 16.96
N PHE A 425 5.79 18.40 15.66
CA PHE A 425 4.55 17.86 15.11
C PHE A 425 4.72 17.25 13.72
N VAL A 426 3.84 16.30 13.42
CA VAL A 426 3.61 15.76 12.07
C VAL A 426 2.16 16.04 11.70
N LEU A 427 1.94 16.82 10.64
CA LEU A 427 0.64 16.99 10.02
C LEU A 427 0.62 16.17 8.74
N THR A 428 -0.36 15.27 8.58
CA THR A 428 -0.57 14.49 7.35
C THR A 428 -2.07 14.27 7.08
N GLY A 429 -2.40 13.48 6.06
CA GLY A 429 -3.76 13.10 5.67
C GLY A 429 -3.93 13.08 4.15
N SER A 430 -5.16 13.25 3.69
CA SER A 430 -5.50 13.19 2.26
C SER A 430 -5.34 14.52 1.52
N THR A 431 -5.07 15.61 2.27
CA THR A 431 -5.29 16.99 1.83
C THR A 431 -4.11 17.57 1.05
N ASN A 432 -4.27 17.84 -0.25
CA ASN A 432 -3.28 18.68 -0.93
C ASN A 432 -3.38 20.14 -0.46
N LEU A 433 -2.29 20.90 -0.56
CA LEU A 433 -2.23 22.30 -0.11
C LEU A 433 -2.81 23.28 -1.14
N THR A 434 -3.95 22.93 -1.72
CA THR A 434 -4.68 23.77 -2.68
C THR A 434 -5.98 24.27 -2.08
N THR A 435 -6.45 25.44 -2.50
CA THR A 435 -7.75 25.97 -2.04
C THR A 435 -8.89 25.01 -2.36
N GLY A 436 -8.83 24.27 -3.47
CA GLY A 436 -9.83 23.26 -3.82
C GLY A 436 -9.93 22.16 -2.76
N ASN A 437 -8.81 21.56 -2.37
CA ASN A 437 -8.83 20.46 -1.41
C ASN A 437 -8.96 20.92 0.04
N LEU A 438 -8.47 22.11 0.39
CA LEU A 438 -8.61 22.64 1.74
C LEU A 438 -10.05 23.12 2.02
N VAL A 439 -10.74 23.67 1.02
CA VAL A 439 -11.99 24.42 1.24
C VAL A 439 -13.22 23.75 0.61
N GLN A 440 -13.05 22.83 -0.35
CA GLN A 440 -14.16 22.23 -1.09
C GLN A 440 -14.19 20.70 -0.93
N ASP A 441 -13.21 19.98 -1.48
CA ASP A 441 -13.24 18.51 -1.53
C ASP A 441 -13.11 17.88 -0.16
N LEU A 442 -13.86 16.80 0.10
CA LEU A 442 -13.87 16.12 1.39
C LEU A 442 -12.49 15.49 1.67
N ASN A 443 -11.83 15.98 2.69
CA ASN A 443 -10.48 15.63 3.08
C ASN A 443 -10.33 15.59 4.61
N ASN A 444 -9.34 14.81 5.06
CA ASN A 444 -8.95 14.77 6.47
C ASN A 444 -7.52 15.29 6.64
N VAL A 445 -7.28 15.86 7.82
CA VAL A 445 -5.96 16.20 8.34
C VAL A 445 -5.84 15.60 9.74
N ILE A 446 -4.76 14.86 9.97
CA ILE A 446 -4.39 14.32 11.28
C ILE A 446 -3.05 14.93 11.69
N VAL A 447 -2.95 15.37 12.95
CA VAL A 447 -1.73 15.99 13.51
C VAL A 447 -1.29 15.24 14.75
N PHE A 448 -0.02 14.82 14.76
CA PHE A 448 0.63 14.15 15.89
C PHE A 448 1.65 15.09 16.50
N GLU A 449 1.51 15.42 17.79
CA GLU A 449 2.55 16.13 18.56
C GLU A 449 3.57 15.11 19.10
N ASP A 450 4.44 14.59 18.23
CA ASP A 450 5.44 13.58 18.59
C ASP A 450 6.79 13.74 17.87
N GLN A 451 7.86 13.81 18.66
CA GLN A 451 9.23 13.95 18.15
C GLN A 451 9.74 12.71 17.42
N SER A 452 9.42 11.51 17.91
CA SER A 452 9.94 10.27 17.32
C SER A 452 9.36 10.07 15.93
N LEU A 453 8.05 10.28 15.79
CA LEU A 453 7.35 10.24 14.52
C LEU A 453 7.86 11.35 13.58
N ALA A 454 8.02 12.57 14.07
CA ALA A 454 8.57 13.66 13.26
C ALA A 454 9.96 13.35 12.71
N ARG A 455 10.84 12.75 13.53
CA ARG A 455 12.18 12.31 13.10
C ARG A 455 12.14 11.18 12.08
N ALA A 456 11.19 10.25 12.19
CA ALA A 456 11.00 9.20 11.20
C ALA A 456 10.59 9.78 9.83
N TYR A 457 9.63 10.72 9.82
CA TYR A 457 9.30 11.46 8.59
C TYR A 457 10.48 12.31 8.07
N THR A 458 11.35 12.84 8.95
CA THR A 458 12.56 13.54 8.52
C THR A 458 13.53 12.62 7.78
N ILE A 459 13.63 11.33 8.15
CA ILE A 459 14.46 10.35 7.43
C ILE A 459 13.96 10.20 5.99
N GLU A 460 12.66 9.94 5.82
CA GLU A 460 12.01 9.86 4.50
C GLU A 460 12.19 11.17 3.71
N PHE A 461 11.96 12.32 4.35
CA PHE A 461 12.17 13.62 3.70
C PHE A 461 13.61 13.78 3.23
N ASN A 462 14.60 13.42 4.04
CA ASN A 462 16.01 13.55 3.70
C ASN A 462 16.42 12.59 2.57
N GLU A 463 15.79 11.42 2.45
CA GLU A 463 15.98 10.53 1.30
C GLU A 463 15.53 11.19 0.00
N MET A 464 14.34 11.79 -0.02
CA MET A 464 13.84 12.57 -1.17
C MET A 464 14.60 13.89 -1.38
N TRP A 465 15.18 14.47 -0.33
CA TRP A 465 15.97 15.71 -0.40
C TRP A 465 17.42 15.47 -0.85
N GLY A 466 17.92 14.25 -0.62
CA GLY A 466 19.30 13.84 -0.86
C GLY A 466 20.32 14.34 0.17
N ALA A 467 19.89 15.03 1.23
CA ALA A 467 20.79 15.60 2.24
C ALA A 467 20.09 15.90 3.58
N ASP A 468 20.88 16.08 4.65
CA ASP A 468 20.35 16.48 5.97
C ASP A 468 20.18 17.99 6.15
N GLY A 469 20.83 18.78 5.29
CA GLY A 469 20.88 20.24 5.42
C GLY A 469 19.82 20.98 4.61
N MET A 470 19.89 22.31 4.66
CA MET A 470 19.02 23.22 3.90
C MET A 470 19.18 23.18 2.38
N THR A 471 20.21 22.54 1.85
CA THR A 471 20.47 22.50 0.40
C THR A 471 20.20 21.09 -0.11
N PRO A 472 19.29 20.91 -1.08
CA PRO A 472 19.02 19.58 -1.63
C PRO A 472 20.20 19.10 -2.47
N ASP A 473 20.42 17.79 -2.48
CA ASP A 473 21.37 17.14 -3.38
C ASP A 473 20.60 16.24 -4.35
N ALA A 474 20.27 16.81 -5.52
CA ALA A 474 19.53 16.10 -6.55
C ALA A 474 20.27 14.86 -7.10
N GLY A 475 21.59 14.74 -6.91
CA GLY A 475 22.35 13.55 -7.32
C GLY A 475 22.25 12.39 -6.32
N ASN A 476 21.81 12.67 -5.09
CA ASN A 476 21.63 11.69 -4.02
C ASN A 476 20.14 11.51 -3.63
N ALA A 477 19.27 12.41 -4.07
CA ALA A 477 17.82 12.34 -3.85
C ALA A 477 17.24 11.08 -4.51
N LYS A 478 16.36 10.39 -3.79
CA LYS A 478 15.66 9.20 -4.25
C LYS A 478 14.15 9.42 -4.19
N PHE A 479 13.46 9.02 -5.24
CA PHE A 479 12.00 9.12 -5.35
C PHE A 479 11.43 7.82 -5.91
N GLY A 480 10.17 7.56 -5.61
CA GLY A 480 9.47 6.39 -6.12
C GLY A 480 10.27 5.11 -5.87
N PRO A 481 10.44 4.23 -6.88
CA PRO A 481 11.12 2.94 -6.74
C PRO A 481 12.59 3.01 -6.26
N ASP A 482 13.25 4.16 -6.36
CA ASP A 482 14.65 4.30 -5.95
C ASP A 482 14.82 4.45 -4.42
N LYS A 483 13.72 4.67 -3.69
CA LYS A 483 13.71 4.77 -2.23
C LYS A 483 13.96 3.42 -1.57
N SER A 484 14.34 3.46 -0.29
CA SER A 484 14.67 2.30 0.51
C SER A 484 13.87 2.31 1.82
N TRP A 485 13.50 1.13 2.31
CA TRP A 485 12.76 1.05 3.56
C TRP A 485 13.66 1.30 4.79
N ASN A 486 13.83 2.57 5.12
CA ASN A 486 14.83 3.10 6.05
C ASN A 486 14.23 3.84 7.25
N THR A 487 12.93 3.71 7.48
CA THR A 487 12.17 4.36 8.56
C THR A 487 11.70 3.33 9.61
N PRO A 488 11.61 3.71 10.91
CA PRO A 488 10.95 2.88 11.90
C PRO A 488 9.46 2.73 11.58
N VAL A 489 8.90 1.57 11.90
CA VAL A 489 7.47 1.27 11.71
C VAL A 489 6.68 1.63 12.96
N ASP A 490 7.12 1.14 14.13
CA ASP A 490 6.35 1.20 15.37
C ASP A 490 6.62 2.46 16.21
N PHE A 491 5.54 3.14 16.63
CA PHE A 491 5.58 4.30 17.51
C PHE A 491 4.58 4.17 18.67
N LEU A 492 4.88 4.85 19.78
CA LEU A 492 3.95 5.03 20.88
C LEU A 492 3.74 6.53 21.13
N VAL A 493 2.71 7.10 20.51
CA VAL A 493 2.39 8.54 20.54
C VAL A 493 1.39 8.81 21.65
N GLY A 494 1.81 9.44 22.75
CA GLY A 494 0.90 9.71 23.88
C GLY A 494 0.31 8.45 24.54
N GLY A 495 0.93 7.29 24.33
CA GLY A 495 0.41 5.98 24.76
C GLY A 495 -0.44 5.26 23.72
N VAL A 496 -0.68 5.86 22.55
CA VAL A 496 -1.36 5.26 21.40
C VAL A 496 -0.34 4.58 20.49
N PRO A 497 -0.48 3.28 20.17
CA PRO A 497 0.29 2.64 19.12
C PRO A 497 -0.02 3.27 17.75
N VAL A 498 1.03 3.66 17.03
CA VAL A 498 0.94 4.21 15.68
C VAL A 498 1.98 3.55 14.80
N GLU A 499 1.57 3.09 13.63
CA GLU A 499 2.46 2.55 12.61
C GLU A 499 2.64 3.55 11.46
N LEU A 500 3.81 3.54 10.83
CA LEU A 500 4.17 4.42 9.73
C LEU A 500 4.72 3.63 8.54
N TYR A 501 4.20 3.95 7.35
CA TYR A 501 4.64 3.36 6.08
C TYR A 501 4.77 4.42 4.99
N PHE A 502 5.81 4.33 4.19
CA PHE A 502 6.00 5.08 2.96
C PHE A 502 5.98 4.18 1.72
N SER A 503 5.26 4.60 0.69
CA SER A 503 5.32 3.90 -0.60
C SER A 503 6.36 4.56 -1.52
N PRO A 504 7.00 3.80 -2.43
CA PRO A 504 6.78 2.38 -2.72
C PRO A 504 7.63 1.38 -1.92
N SER A 505 8.46 1.83 -0.99
CA SER A 505 9.49 1.01 -0.34
C SER A 505 9.00 0.12 0.80
N ASP A 506 7.93 0.50 1.50
CA ASP A 506 7.64 -0.08 2.82
C ASP A 506 6.55 -1.17 2.80
N GLY A 507 6.06 -1.57 1.61
CA GLY A 507 4.99 -2.57 1.48
C GLY A 507 3.64 -2.09 2.03
N THR A 508 3.32 -0.80 1.83
CA THR A 508 2.16 -0.11 2.43
C THR A 508 0.84 -0.83 2.19
N THR A 509 0.60 -1.32 0.97
CA THR A 509 -0.64 -2.03 0.65
C THR A 509 -0.79 -3.30 1.49
N ASN A 510 0.31 -4.02 1.75
CA ASN A 510 0.26 -5.21 2.58
C ASN A 510 -0.08 -4.88 4.04
N ALA A 511 0.45 -3.78 4.59
CA ALA A 511 0.08 -3.31 5.92
C ALA A 511 -1.41 -2.97 6.01
N ILE A 512 -1.95 -2.26 5.00
CA ILE A 512 -3.39 -1.98 4.90
C ILE A 512 -4.20 -3.28 4.85
N ARG A 513 -3.77 -4.25 4.03
CA ARG A 513 -4.44 -5.55 3.89
C ARG A 513 -4.53 -6.30 5.23
N GLN A 514 -3.45 -6.30 6.01
CA GLN A 514 -3.41 -6.97 7.31
C GLN A 514 -4.47 -6.42 8.27
N GLU A 515 -4.65 -5.10 8.31
CA GLU A 515 -5.70 -4.46 9.12
C GLU A 515 -7.12 -4.79 8.63
N ILE A 516 -7.33 -4.91 7.30
CA ILE A 516 -8.61 -5.36 6.74
C ILE A 516 -8.92 -6.80 7.17
N GLU A 517 -7.92 -7.67 7.10
CA GLU A 517 -8.04 -9.09 7.45
C GLU A 517 -8.20 -9.31 8.96
N ALA A 518 -7.70 -8.39 9.78
CA ALA A 518 -7.80 -8.42 11.24
C ALA A 518 -9.17 -7.96 11.78
N ALA A 519 -10.00 -7.32 10.96
CA ALA A 519 -11.31 -6.82 11.39
C ALA A 519 -12.22 -7.93 11.93
N ASP A 520 -12.72 -7.77 13.17
CA ASP A 520 -13.54 -8.76 13.86
C ASP A 520 -15.04 -8.42 13.90
N ALA A 521 -15.41 -7.15 13.75
CA ALA A 521 -16.78 -6.67 13.91
C ALA A 521 -17.23 -5.68 12.83
N GLU A 522 -16.47 -4.61 12.59
CA GLU A 522 -16.84 -3.52 11.69
C GLU A 522 -15.68 -3.12 10.79
N PHE A 523 -16.00 -2.80 9.53
CA PHE A 523 -15.03 -2.26 8.59
C PHE A 523 -15.69 -1.19 7.73
N GLU A 524 -15.20 0.05 7.83
CA GLU A 524 -15.70 1.20 7.08
C GLU A 524 -14.56 1.85 6.29
N PHE A 525 -14.82 2.31 5.07
CA PHE A 525 -13.79 3.00 4.28
C PHE A 525 -14.33 4.12 3.39
N ALA A 526 -13.53 5.17 3.19
CA ALA A 526 -13.82 6.24 2.25
C ALA A 526 -12.57 6.56 1.43
N VAL A 527 -12.63 6.29 0.13
CA VAL A 527 -11.47 6.38 -0.77
C VAL A 527 -11.81 7.07 -2.09
N LEU A 528 -10.91 7.95 -2.53
CA LEU A 528 -10.99 8.58 -3.85
C LEU A 528 -10.94 7.51 -4.96
N ALA A 529 -9.94 6.64 -4.92
CA ALA A 529 -9.69 5.63 -5.93
C ALA A 529 -9.32 4.29 -5.28
N PHE A 530 -9.92 3.22 -5.79
CA PHE A 530 -9.71 1.84 -5.32
C PHE A 530 -9.63 0.92 -6.54
N THR A 531 -8.43 0.47 -6.87
CA THR A 531 -8.10 -0.38 -8.03
C THR A 531 -7.11 -1.50 -7.70
N ARG A 532 -6.91 -1.81 -6.41
CA ARG A 532 -6.02 -2.87 -5.94
C ARG A 532 -6.81 -4.15 -5.69
N ASP A 533 -6.61 -5.13 -6.55
CA ASP A 533 -7.33 -6.41 -6.50
C ASP A 533 -7.12 -7.15 -5.17
N ASP A 534 -5.92 -7.10 -4.58
CA ASP A 534 -5.59 -7.76 -3.30
C ASP A 534 -6.33 -7.13 -2.11
N LEU A 535 -6.44 -5.80 -2.08
CA LEU A 535 -7.28 -5.11 -1.10
C LEU A 535 -8.78 -5.38 -1.38
N GLY A 536 -9.20 -5.41 -2.65
CA GLY A 536 -10.57 -5.74 -3.05
C GLY A 536 -10.98 -7.16 -2.64
N GLU A 537 -10.06 -8.12 -2.76
CA GLU A 537 -10.20 -9.50 -2.31
C GLU A 537 -10.32 -9.58 -0.79
N ALA A 538 -9.45 -8.88 -0.04
CA ALA A 538 -9.52 -8.85 1.43
C ALA A 538 -10.88 -8.30 1.93
N VAL A 539 -11.36 -7.19 1.37
CA VAL A 539 -12.67 -6.62 1.72
C VAL A 539 -13.82 -7.56 1.31
N SER A 540 -13.71 -8.21 0.15
CA SER A 540 -14.71 -9.18 -0.32
C SER A 540 -14.77 -10.42 0.58
N ALA A 541 -13.62 -10.94 1.00
CA ALA A 541 -13.52 -12.07 1.93
C ALA A 541 -14.14 -11.71 3.28
N LEU A 542 -13.87 -10.49 3.76
CA LEU A 542 -14.49 -9.95 4.96
C LEU A 542 -16.02 -9.87 4.83
N GLY A 543 -16.54 -9.43 3.68
CA GLY A 543 -17.97 -9.37 3.39
C GLY A 543 -18.66 -10.73 3.26
N GLN A 544 -17.89 -11.80 3.04
CA GLN A 544 -18.38 -13.18 3.09
C GLN A 544 -18.38 -13.76 4.51
N SER A 545 -17.71 -13.11 5.47
CA SER A 545 -17.77 -13.46 6.89
C SER A 545 -19.19 -13.26 7.43
N PHE A 546 -19.58 -14.07 8.41
CA PHE A 546 -20.84 -13.89 9.12
C PHE A 546 -20.77 -12.72 10.13
N PHE A 547 -19.56 -12.35 10.56
CA PHE A 547 -19.34 -11.48 11.71
C PHE A 547 -19.15 -10.01 11.32
N VAL A 548 -18.57 -9.75 10.15
CA VAL A 548 -18.21 -8.39 9.71
C VAL A 548 -19.06 -7.96 8.53
N ASN A 549 -19.46 -6.69 8.52
CA ASN A 549 -20.20 -6.10 7.41
C ASN A 549 -19.41 -4.91 6.86
N PRO A 550 -18.54 -5.11 5.86
CA PRO A 550 -17.78 -4.03 5.28
C PRO A 550 -18.70 -3.05 4.54
N MET A 551 -18.44 -1.75 4.73
CA MET A 551 -19.18 -0.67 4.11
C MET A 551 -18.22 0.42 3.61
N GLY A 552 -18.50 1.04 2.47
CA GLY A 552 -17.60 2.09 1.99
C GLY A 552 -18.14 3.05 0.95
N GLY A 553 -17.45 4.18 0.80
CA GLY A 553 -17.67 5.18 -0.23
C GLY A 553 -16.49 5.24 -1.22
N ILE A 554 -16.79 5.20 -2.51
CA ILE A 554 -15.80 5.32 -3.59
C ILE A 554 -16.21 6.46 -4.52
N GLU A 555 -15.31 7.41 -4.78
CA GLU A 555 -15.52 8.50 -5.74
C GLU A 555 -15.31 8.00 -7.18
N GLN A 556 -14.11 7.49 -7.50
CA GLN A 556 -13.71 7.15 -8.86
C GLN A 556 -14.10 5.73 -9.28
N VAL A 557 -15.40 5.44 -9.34
CA VAL A 557 -15.91 4.10 -9.72
C VAL A 557 -15.78 3.77 -11.21
N ASN A 558 -15.55 4.79 -12.06
CA ASN A 558 -15.48 4.64 -13.52
C ASN A 558 -14.03 4.54 -14.04
N THR A 559 -13.04 4.51 -13.14
CA THR A 559 -11.64 4.30 -13.52
C THR A 559 -11.42 2.84 -13.90
N THR A 560 -10.61 2.58 -14.92
CA THR A 560 -10.24 1.22 -15.33
C THR A 560 -9.65 0.46 -14.15
N GLY A 561 -10.18 -0.74 -13.89
CA GLY A 561 -9.75 -1.56 -12.75
C GLY A 561 -10.36 -1.15 -11.41
N SER A 562 -11.42 -0.32 -11.39
CA SER A 562 -12.10 0.00 -10.13
C SER A 562 -12.72 -1.24 -9.49
N GLU A 563 -12.49 -1.40 -8.19
CA GLU A 563 -13.04 -2.51 -7.38
C GLU A 563 -14.54 -2.34 -7.06
N PHE A 564 -15.16 -1.22 -7.43
CA PHE A 564 -16.54 -0.92 -7.05
C PHE A 564 -17.55 -2.01 -7.48
N GLU A 565 -17.53 -2.42 -8.76
CA GLU A 565 -18.45 -3.46 -9.25
C GLU A 565 -18.12 -4.85 -8.68
N ASN A 566 -16.83 -5.14 -8.44
CA ASN A 566 -16.37 -6.38 -7.85
C ASN A 566 -16.91 -6.53 -6.41
N LEU A 567 -16.70 -5.51 -5.58
CA LEU A 567 -17.18 -5.46 -4.20
C LEU A 567 -18.70 -5.62 -4.12
N GLN A 568 -19.45 -4.92 -5.00
CA GLN A 568 -20.91 -5.09 -5.06
C GLN A 568 -21.33 -6.50 -5.45
N ALA A 569 -20.65 -7.11 -6.43
CA ALA A 569 -20.92 -8.48 -6.84
C ALA A 569 -20.65 -9.50 -5.72
N ASN A 570 -19.69 -9.20 -4.84
CA ASN A 570 -19.35 -9.97 -3.65
C ASN A 570 -20.18 -9.63 -2.40
N GLY A 571 -21.19 -8.75 -2.52
CA GLY A 571 -22.14 -8.45 -1.45
C GLY A 571 -21.68 -7.39 -0.44
N VAL A 572 -20.57 -6.71 -0.70
CA VAL A 572 -20.07 -5.59 0.12
C VAL A 572 -20.97 -4.36 -0.05
N GLN A 573 -21.23 -3.63 1.03
CA GLN A 573 -22.05 -2.42 0.99
C GLN A 573 -21.23 -1.21 0.54
N VAL A 574 -21.02 -1.07 -0.76
CA VAL A 574 -20.26 0.05 -1.32
C VAL A 574 -21.14 1.03 -2.10
N TYR A 575 -20.91 2.32 -1.88
CA TYR A 575 -21.65 3.43 -2.47
C TYR A 575 -20.76 4.28 -3.37
N HIS A 576 -21.26 4.59 -4.57
CA HIS A 576 -20.62 5.57 -5.44
C HIS A 576 -20.93 6.96 -4.89
N HIS A 577 -19.89 7.66 -4.45
CA HIS A 577 -20.01 9.06 -4.10
C HIS A 577 -20.08 9.88 -5.39
N ASN A 578 -21.26 10.43 -5.70
CA ASN A 578 -21.56 11.07 -6.99
C ASN A 578 -22.21 12.46 -6.82
N ILE A 579 -21.90 13.10 -5.69
CA ILE A 579 -22.36 14.43 -5.30
C ILE A 579 -21.15 15.33 -5.13
N SER A 580 -21.36 16.64 -5.20
CA SER A 580 -20.31 17.64 -4.94
C SER A 580 -20.41 18.12 -3.49
N PRO A 581 -19.28 18.39 -2.81
CA PRO A 581 -17.89 18.31 -3.30
C PRO A 581 -17.34 16.87 -3.36
N ASP A 582 -16.27 16.62 -4.13
CA ASP A 582 -15.77 15.26 -4.37
C ASP A 582 -15.23 14.62 -3.07
N LEU A 583 -15.41 13.31 -2.92
CA LEU A 583 -14.81 12.51 -1.86
C LEU A 583 -13.33 12.28 -2.18
N HIS A 584 -12.45 13.00 -1.48
CA HIS A 584 -11.01 12.96 -1.69
C HIS A 584 -10.25 12.28 -0.53
N HIS A 585 -10.96 11.62 0.38
CA HIS A 585 -10.37 10.82 1.43
C HIS A 585 -9.55 9.62 0.91
N LYS A 586 -8.68 9.11 1.78
CA LYS A 586 -8.02 7.80 1.68
C LYS A 586 -7.92 7.23 3.10
N TYR A 587 -9.03 6.73 3.63
CA TYR A 587 -9.01 6.14 4.96
C TYR A 587 -9.87 4.88 5.07
N ALA A 588 -9.55 4.06 6.07
CA ALA A 588 -10.41 3.00 6.58
C ALA A 588 -10.47 3.02 8.11
N ILE A 589 -11.51 2.42 8.65
CA ILE A 589 -11.80 2.32 10.08
C ILE A 589 -12.12 0.85 10.39
N VAL A 590 -11.43 0.30 11.37
CA VAL A 590 -11.59 -1.08 11.83
C VAL A 590 -12.17 -1.06 13.24
N ASP A 591 -13.22 -1.87 13.48
CA ASP A 591 -13.77 -2.19 14.79
C ASP A 591 -14.11 -1.00 15.70
N HIS A 592 -14.48 0.14 15.09
CA HIS A 592 -14.73 1.41 15.78
C HIS A 592 -15.77 1.33 16.92
N ALA A 593 -16.72 0.38 16.85
CA ALA A 593 -17.76 0.20 17.87
C ALA A 593 -17.39 -0.84 18.94
N SER A 594 -16.22 -1.48 18.80
CA SER A 594 -15.78 -2.63 19.57
C SER A 594 -14.41 -2.38 20.22
N PRO A 595 -14.31 -1.57 21.30
CA PRO A 595 -13.02 -1.22 21.93
C PRO A 595 -12.17 -2.40 22.45
N ALA A 596 -12.73 -3.60 22.50
CA ALA A 596 -12.01 -4.81 22.90
C ALA A 596 -11.27 -5.48 21.73
N ASN A 597 -11.54 -5.07 20.48
CA ASN A 597 -11.01 -5.64 19.25
C ASN A 597 -10.00 -4.69 18.58
N ASP A 598 -9.30 -3.87 19.37
CA ASP A 598 -8.27 -2.94 18.87
C ASP A 598 -8.73 -2.01 17.72
N PRO A 599 -9.53 -0.96 18.00
CA PRO A 599 -10.03 -0.12 16.91
C PRO A 599 -8.93 0.69 16.21
N VAL A 600 -8.94 0.64 14.88
CA VAL A 600 -7.87 1.21 14.04
C VAL A 600 -8.41 2.26 13.08
N VAL A 601 -7.62 3.29 12.82
CA VAL A 601 -7.78 4.17 11.64
C VAL A 601 -6.54 4.09 10.77
N ILE A 602 -6.76 3.83 9.49
CA ILE A 602 -5.75 3.89 8.44
C ILE A 602 -5.98 5.18 7.68
N THR A 603 -5.01 6.07 7.54
CA THR A 603 -5.15 7.29 6.72
C THR A 603 -3.81 7.76 6.17
N GLY A 604 -3.85 8.62 5.16
CA GLY A 604 -2.66 9.20 4.55
C GLY A 604 -2.93 9.71 3.15
N SER A 605 -1.88 9.71 2.33
CA SER A 605 -1.96 10.14 0.93
C SER A 605 -2.25 8.98 -0.05
N HIS A 606 -1.98 7.75 0.39
CA HIS A 606 -2.01 6.53 -0.41
C HIS A 606 -3.42 6.17 -0.91
N ASN A 607 -3.68 6.36 -2.19
CA ASN A 607 -4.86 5.77 -2.83
C ASN A 607 -4.69 4.24 -2.88
N TRP A 608 -5.78 3.48 -2.86
CA TRP A 608 -5.70 2.02 -2.94
C TRP A 608 -5.51 1.58 -4.41
N SER A 609 -4.36 1.93 -5.00
CA SER A 609 -4.03 1.74 -6.41
C SER A 609 -2.59 1.25 -6.61
N SER A 610 -2.30 0.62 -7.75
CA SER A 610 -0.95 0.12 -8.04
C SER A 610 0.08 1.22 -8.21
N SER A 611 -0.32 2.42 -8.66
CA SER A 611 0.60 3.56 -8.76
C SER A 611 1.00 4.10 -7.39
N ALA A 612 0.09 4.06 -6.40
CA ALA A 612 0.41 4.46 -5.04
C ALA A 612 1.44 3.51 -4.42
N GLU A 613 1.30 2.21 -4.62
CA GLU A 613 2.24 1.21 -4.09
C GLU A 613 3.57 1.16 -4.81
N ASN A 614 3.62 1.36 -6.13
CA ASN A 614 4.83 1.02 -6.91
C ASN A 614 5.55 2.23 -7.49
N VAL A 615 4.98 3.44 -7.45
CA VAL A 615 5.52 4.58 -8.22
C VAL A 615 5.52 5.88 -7.44
N ASN A 616 4.39 6.23 -6.82
CA ASN A 616 4.22 7.50 -6.15
C ASN A 616 4.97 7.53 -4.82
N ASP A 617 5.46 8.71 -4.43
CA ASP A 617 5.86 8.93 -3.04
C ASP A 617 4.60 9.18 -2.21
N GLU A 618 4.31 8.30 -1.25
CA GLU A 618 3.11 8.35 -0.41
C GLU A 618 3.48 8.08 1.04
N ASN A 619 2.61 8.49 1.97
CA ASN A 619 2.71 8.11 3.38
C ASN A 619 1.35 7.62 3.89
N THR A 620 1.40 6.69 4.83
CA THR A 620 0.26 6.09 5.52
C THR A 620 0.59 5.94 6.99
N VAL A 621 -0.37 6.31 7.84
CA VAL A 621 -0.35 6.03 9.28
C VAL A 621 -1.49 5.09 9.63
N ILE A 622 -1.21 4.14 10.53
CA ILE A 622 -2.18 3.23 11.12
C ILE A 622 -2.23 3.54 12.61
N VAL A 623 -3.41 3.92 13.12
CA VAL A 623 -3.57 4.48 14.48
C VAL A 623 -4.51 3.59 15.28
N HIS A 624 -3.99 2.94 16.31
CA HIS A 624 -4.72 2.03 17.19
C HIS A 624 -5.32 2.80 18.38
N ASP A 625 -6.37 3.59 18.10
CA ASP A 625 -7.06 4.41 19.10
C ASP A 625 -8.59 4.40 18.89
N PRO A 626 -9.38 3.83 19.83
CA PRO A 626 -10.85 3.89 19.78
C PRO A 626 -11.39 5.31 19.68
N ARG A 627 -10.69 6.30 20.25
CA ARG A 627 -11.08 7.70 20.17
C ARG A 627 -10.97 8.20 18.74
N VAL A 628 -9.83 7.95 18.07
CA VAL A 628 -9.60 8.38 16.68
C VAL A 628 -10.57 7.65 15.73
N ALA A 629 -10.78 6.35 15.91
CA ALA A 629 -11.77 5.57 15.17
C ALA A 629 -13.19 6.15 15.30
N ASN A 630 -13.58 6.57 16.51
CA ASN A 630 -14.84 7.26 16.75
C ASN A 630 -14.96 8.61 16.02
N LEU A 631 -13.87 9.37 15.86
CA LEU A 631 -13.89 10.64 15.11
C LEU A 631 -14.10 10.41 13.61
N TYR A 632 -13.38 9.45 13.03
CA TYR A 632 -13.55 9.07 11.62
C TYR A 632 -14.92 8.46 11.35
N HIS A 633 -15.48 7.68 12.29
CA HIS A 633 -16.83 7.14 12.13
C HIS A 633 -17.90 8.23 12.00
N GLN A 634 -17.79 9.32 12.79
CA GLN A 634 -18.70 10.46 12.67
C GLN A 634 -18.62 11.12 11.29
N GLU A 635 -17.43 11.20 10.69
CA GLU A 635 -17.25 11.70 9.33
C GLU A 635 -17.88 10.76 8.30
N PHE A 636 -17.57 9.46 8.37
CA PHE A 636 -18.11 8.46 7.45
C PHE A 636 -19.65 8.46 7.44
N ARG A 637 -20.25 8.58 8.63
CA ARG A 637 -21.69 8.74 8.81
C ARG A 637 -22.22 10.00 8.14
N GLY A 638 -21.49 11.11 8.21
CA GLY A 638 -21.78 12.34 7.49
C GLY A 638 -21.86 12.13 5.97
N ILE A 639 -20.89 11.39 5.39
CA ILE A 639 -20.90 11.01 3.97
C ILE A 639 -22.19 10.24 3.62
N LEU A 640 -22.54 9.22 4.41
CA LEU A 640 -23.72 8.40 4.13
C LEU A 640 -25.05 9.18 4.25
N ILE A 641 -25.12 10.15 5.17
CA ILE A 641 -26.27 11.08 5.27
C ILE A 641 -26.34 11.97 4.02
N ALA A 642 -25.21 12.53 3.58
CA ALA A 642 -25.16 13.38 2.39
C ALA A 642 -25.60 12.63 1.13
N LEU A 643 -25.24 11.34 1.01
CA LEU A 643 -25.70 10.44 -0.05
C LEU A 643 -27.16 9.99 0.10
N GLY A 644 -27.81 10.29 1.22
CA GLY A 644 -29.19 9.86 1.51
C GLY A 644 -29.34 8.36 1.78
N VAL A 645 -28.23 7.67 2.09
CA VAL A 645 -28.20 6.24 2.44
C VAL A 645 -28.86 6.03 3.82
N ILE A 646 -28.61 6.96 4.74
CA ILE A 646 -29.10 6.96 6.12
C ILE A 646 -29.64 8.35 6.51
N GLN A 647 -30.27 8.46 7.67
CA GLN A 647 -30.66 9.73 8.31
C GLN A 647 -29.86 9.95 9.59
N SER A 648 -29.68 11.20 9.99
CA SER A 648 -29.08 11.54 11.29
C SER A 648 -29.96 11.03 12.44
N VAL A 649 -29.36 10.77 13.60
CA VAL A 649 -30.13 10.35 14.79
C VAL A 649 -30.95 11.54 15.33
N GLU A 650 -30.45 12.77 15.15
CA GLU A 650 -31.10 14.01 15.62
C GLU A 650 -32.32 14.44 14.78
N ASP A 651 -32.37 14.11 13.49
CA ASP A 651 -33.52 14.40 12.61
C ASP A 651 -34.79 13.60 13.01
N GLN A 652 -34.72 12.75 14.04
CA GLN A 652 -35.87 12.09 14.65
C GLN A 652 -36.63 13.02 15.63
N GLU A 653 -36.99 14.24 15.21
CA GLU A 653 -38.00 15.06 15.91
C GLU A 653 -39.42 14.53 15.63
N GLY A 654 -39.72 13.32 16.08
CA GLY A 654 -41.04 12.71 15.99
C GLY A 654 -41.62 12.46 17.38
N GLY A 655 -42.69 13.16 17.75
CA GLY A 655 -43.56 12.68 18.83
C GLY A 655 -43.96 11.22 18.56
N ALA A 656 -43.99 10.35 19.57
CA ALA A 656 -44.11 8.91 19.39
C ALA A 656 -45.25 8.51 18.43
N ILE A 657 -44.91 8.18 17.18
CA ILE A 657 -45.86 7.78 16.13
C ILE A 657 -46.40 6.36 16.36
N CYS A 658 -45.64 5.55 17.09
CA CYS A 658 -46.04 4.23 17.55
C CYS A 658 -45.31 3.82 18.83
N THR A 659 -45.94 2.91 19.59
CA THR A 659 -45.35 2.25 20.77
C THR A 659 -45.03 0.81 20.42
N VAL A 660 -43.82 0.34 20.71
CA VAL A 660 -43.37 -1.03 20.43
C VAL A 660 -43.20 -1.84 21.72
N TYR A 661 -43.75 -3.06 21.78
CA TYR A 661 -43.69 -3.93 22.97
C TYR A 661 -43.98 -5.41 22.64
N PRO A 662 -43.50 -6.38 23.44
CA PRO A 662 -42.48 -6.21 24.47
C PRO A 662 -41.13 -5.85 23.84
N ASN A 663 -40.26 -5.22 24.62
CA ASN A 663 -38.88 -4.97 24.25
C ASN A 663 -38.04 -5.17 25.52
N PRO A 664 -37.28 -6.27 25.65
CA PRO A 664 -36.95 -7.25 24.61
C PRO A 664 -38.13 -8.10 24.11
N ALA A 665 -38.05 -8.52 22.85
CA ALA A 665 -39.00 -9.41 22.17
C ALA A 665 -38.34 -10.75 21.83
N ARG A 666 -39.10 -11.85 21.83
CA ARG A 666 -38.61 -13.18 21.40
C ARG A 666 -39.23 -13.58 20.08
N ASP A 667 -40.48 -14.04 20.15
CA ASP A 667 -41.18 -14.56 18.96
C ASP A 667 -42.00 -13.49 18.23
N VAL A 668 -42.49 -12.49 18.97
CA VAL A 668 -43.47 -11.51 18.49
C VAL A 668 -43.16 -10.11 18.99
N LEU A 669 -43.18 -9.15 18.08
CA LEU A 669 -43.11 -7.72 18.34
C LEU A 669 -44.49 -7.09 18.09
N SER A 670 -45.08 -6.44 19.09
CA SER A 670 -46.34 -5.69 18.93
C SER A 670 -46.04 -4.21 18.71
N VAL A 671 -46.60 -3.64 17.65
CA VAL A 671 -46.47 -2.22 17.33
C VAL A 671 -47.84 -1.58 17.36
N ARG A 672 -48.07 -0.70 18.34
CA ARG A 672 -49.29 0.08 18.47
C ARG A 672 -49.11 1.44 17.80
N TRP A 673 -49.91 1.71 16.78
CA TRP A 673 -49.96 3.03 16.14
C TRP A 673 -50.61 4.05 17.07
N GLU A 674 -49.98 5.22 17.26
CA GLU A 674 -50.46 6.29 18.15
C GLU A 674 -50.73 7.61 17.41
N SER A 675 -50.47 7.66 16.10
CA SER A 675 -50.69 8.86 15.26
C SER A 675 -52.07 8.86 14.58
N ASP A 676 -52.65 10.05 14.39
CA ASP A 676 -53.86 10.25 13.59
C ASP A 676 -53.61 10.12 12.07
N ALA A 677 -52.34 10.03 11.65
CA ALA A 677 -51.95 9.78 10.27
C ALA A 677 -52.21 8.33 9.84
N ALA A 678 -52.21 8.08 8.52
CA ALA A 678 -52.31 6.72 8.00
C ALA A 678 -51.09 5.89 8.45
N PRO A 679 -51.28 4.64 8.92
CA PRO A 679 -50.18 3.77 9.33
C PRO A 679 -49.23 3.44 8.17
N GLY A 680 -47.94 3.53 8.47
CA GLY A 680 -46.85 3.26 7.54
C GLY A 680 -46.33 1.83 7.56
N THR A 681 -45.14 1.64 6.99
CA THR A 681 -44.38 0.39 7.00
C THR A 681 -43.26 0.48 8.04
N LEU A 682 -43.31 -0.37 9.06
CA LEU A 682 -42.19 -0.55 9.98
C LEU A 682 -41.06 -1.28 9.25
N VAL A 683 -39.84 -0.79 9.40
CA VAL A 683 -38.61 -1.44 8.97
C VAL A 683 -37.71 -1.61 10.19
N LEU A 684 -37.22 -2.83 10.44
CA LEU A 684 -36.15 -3.08 11.41
C LEU A 684 -34.83 -3.23 10.64
N ARG A 685 -33.80 -2.57 11.14
CA ARG A 685 -32.43 -2.69 10.65
C ARG A 685 -31.51 -3.11 11.78
N ASP A 686 -30.52 -3.95 11.51
CA ASP A 686 -29.45 -4.18 12.49
C ASP A 686 -28.58 -2.92 12.67
N LEU A 687 -27.59 -2.97 13.56
CA LEU A 687 -26.74 -1.82 13.86
C LEU A 687 -25.86 -1.40 12.67
N SER A 688 -25.61 -2.31 11.71
CA SER A 688 -24.96 -1.99 10.43
C SER A 688 -25.90 -1.39 9.38
N GLY A 689 -27.18 -1.18 9.70
CA GLY A 689 -28.15 -0.54 8.80
C GLY A 689 -28.85 -1.49 7.81
N ARG A 690 -28.55 -2.78 7.82
CA ARG A 690 -29.19 -3.77 6.94
C ARG A 690 -30.62 -4.05 7.40
N GLN A 691 -31.56 -3.97 6.45
CA GLN A 691 -32.96 -4.29 6.71
C GLN A 691 -33.14 -5.79 6.99
N VAL A 692 -33.59 -6.11 8.20
CA VAL A 692 -33.88 -7.50 8.62
C VAL A 692 -35.36 -7.83 8.64
N LEU A 693 -36.24 -6.82 8.74
CA LEU A 693 -37.68 -6.99 8.74
C LEU A 693 -38.37 -5.76 8.15
N ALA A 694 -39.42 -5.97 7.36
CA ALA A 694 -40.31 -4.90 6.93
C ALA A 694 -41.77 -5.36 7.00
N ALA A 695 -42.64 -4.57 7.62
CA ALA A 695 -44.04 -4.92 7.81
C ALA A 695 -44.97 -3.71 7.80
N LYS A 696 -46.08 -3.83 7.07
CA LYS A 696 -47.11 -2.79 7.02
C LYS A 696 -47.91 -2.78 8.32
N LEU A 697 -48.02 -1.61 8.94
CA LEU A 697 -48.74 -1.41 10.18
C LEU A 697 -50.24 -1.19 9.93
N GLY A 698 -51.06 -1.57 10.92
CA GLY A 698 -52.47 -1.26 11.00
C GLY A 698 -52.77 -0.05 11.90
N PRO A 699 -54.01 0.47 11.90
CA PRO A 699 -54.40 1.67 12.65
C PRO A 699 -54.52 1.45 14.16
N THR A 700 -54.18 0.26 14.65
CA THR A 700 -54.21 -0.11 16.06
C THR A 700 -52.93 -0.90 16.37
N THR A 701 -53.01 -2.01 17.12
CA THR A 701 -51.85 -2.86 17.37
C THR A 701 -51.66 -3.88 16.25
N THR A 702 -50.46 -3.92 15.68
CA THR A 702 -50.00 -4.90 14.70
C THR A 702 -49.05 -5.86 15.40
N GLN A 703 -49.26 -7.16 15.25
CA GLN A 703 -48.32 -8.18 15.76
C GLN A 703 -47.44 -8.67 14.62
N LEU A 704 -46.13 -8.58 14.81
CA LEU A 704 -45.10 -8.96 13.85
C LEU A 704 -44.39 -10.20 14.35
N SER A 705 -44.27 -11.21 13.49
CA SER A 705 -43.46 -12.39 13.75
C SER A 705 -41.99 -12.03 13.60
N LEU A 706 -41.18 -12.38 14.60
CA LEU A 706 -39.72 -12.24 14.56
C LEU A 706 -39.03 -13.53 14.08
N ALA A 707 -39.79 -14.52 13.61
CA ALA A 707 -39.23 -15.74 13.02
C ALA A 707 -38.26 -15.40 11.87
N GLY A 708 -36.98 -15.73 12.04
CA GLY A 708 -35.92 -15.46 11.07
C GLY A 708 -35.12 -14.17 11.33
N VAL A 709 -35.51 -13.37 12.34
CA VAL A 709 -34.67 -12.28 12.86
C VAL A 709 -33.74 -12.87 13.92
N ALA A 710 -32.45 -12.62 13.82
CA ALA A 710 -31.47 -13.11 14.78
C ALA A 710 -31.64 -12.42 16.15
N SER A 711 -31.05 -12.99 17.20
CA SER A 711 -30.95 -12.29 18.48
C SER A 711 -30.00 -11.10 18.32
N GLY A 712 -30.37 -9.92 18.79
CA GLY A 712 -29.58 -8.70 18.58
C GLY A 712 -30.33 -7.41 18.88
N ILE A 713 -29.64 -6.28 18.65
CA ILE A 713 -30.20 -4.94 18.79
C ILE A 713 -30.48 -4.38 17.39
N TYR A 714 -31.68 -3.87 17.20
CA TYR A 714 -32.17 -3.37 15.93
C TYR A 714 -32.62 -1.91 16.06
N THR A 715 -32.28 -1.09 15.07
CA THR A 715 -32.96 0.18 14.86
C THR A 715 -34.29 -0.07 14.16
N ALA A 716 -35.26 0.82 14.37
CA ALA A 716 -36.58 0.72 13.75
C ALA A 716 -36.92 2.03 13.07
N SER A 717 -37.64 1.98 11.96
CA SER A 717 -38.20 3.16 11.28
C SER A 717 -39.59 2.88 10.75
N VAL A 718 -40.41 3.92 10.53
CA VAL A 718 -41.70 3.83 9.85
C VAL A 718 -41.70 4.76 8.64
N ASP A 719 -41.92 4.21 7.44
CA ASP A 719 -41.87 4.98 6.17
C ASP A 719 -40.59 5.83 6.02
N GLY A 720 -39.47 5.30 6.51
CA GLY A 720 -38.17 5.98 6.48
C GLY A 720 -37.90 6.91 7.66
N GLN A 721 -38.87 7.19 8.53
CA GLN A 721 -38.68 7.98 9.75
C GLN A 721 -38.24 7.06 10.89
N GLY A 722 -37.04 7.24 11.42
CA GLY A 722 -36.53 6.42 12.52
C GLY A 722 -37.37 6.55 13.80
N LEU A 723 -37.38 5.48 14.59
CA LEU A 723 -37.99 5.43 15.92
C LEU A 723 -36.88 5.58 16.99
N PRO A 724 -37.12 6.33 18.07
CA PRO A 724 -36.12 6.57 19.12
C PRO A 724 -35.83 5.34 19.99
N THR A 725 -36.56 4.23 19.79
CA THR A 725 -36.43 3.01 20.59
C THR A 725 -35.74 1.91 19.79
N ARG A 726 -34.58 1.45 20.28
CA ARG A 726 -33.92 0.24 19.78
C ARG A 726 -34.73 -1.00 20.17
N ILE A 727 -34.90 -1.95 19.26
CA ILE A 727 -35.60 -3.22 19.49
C ILE A 727 -34.58 -4.30 19.79
N VAL A 728 -34.71 -4.93 20.96
CA VAL A 728 -33.88 -6.08 21.36
C VAL A 728 -34.65 -7.35 21.02
N VAL A 729 -34.07 -8.23 20.22
CA VAL A 729 -34.57 -9.58 19.96
C VAL A 729 -33.72 -10.57 20.74
N GLU A 730 -34.37 -11.42 21.55
CA GLU A 730 -33.77 -12.47 22.38
C GLU A 730 -33.83 -13.85 21.72
#